data_AF-A0A9E2NS04-F1
#
_entry.id   AF-A0A9E2NS04-F1
#
_cell.length_a   1.000
_cell.length_b   1.000
_cell.length_c   1.000
_cell.angle_alpha   90.00
_cell.angle_beta   90.00
_cell.angle_gamma   90.00
#
_symmetry.space_group_name_H-M   'P 1'
#
loop_
_entity.id
_entity.type
_entity.pdbx_description
1 polymer ?
#
loop_
_entity_poly.entity_id
_entity_poly.type
_entity_poly.pdbx_seq_one_letter_code
_entity_poly.pdbx_strand_id
1 'polypeptide(L)'
;MSYRLLPVALAVATALSVWGALPACAQDKLVPAPKSVPTLKALTSPPQSAPDLFTLDTSRFAISLNSGLGIELMSRYDLRGEMIARQRLLPQAPALIALPYVDSLFAADKAHQAGLTLPFLCLSSVTGMAHLEAVSELEVNGKSASQNFLEQRSNAAIAANAAGIMHSEVPSYDPKAGLAWLQLPKAHLQQGVVNELAALPRNGYKVNLQATALRTLWQNLALYSHVDSQGFKLPASPFDKHIYARFLGRMLNGDSFAALGKGCSLTSEQNCGLYFVGEHVLALLKDSGRHSPFYIEDDLYGIPLRMDENAQPQLVLRAAMGSDFNFVNYANLLELELAVLQDLGYAVNPRVHYGYSVYNFGTKEEPLRQQLNLRYAALDAKGRYTRLPAQAPLGVGLHVYGSYNDLHAAGSILTKGAGAIGVRIDGSNNRLILPYLSLIMVDGPQGAGVVVSNGHDNVLSLEGRVHAPGLEGVGVMASFGDDIYSKLTEAQGSWQRTRAVPSESGPRADKLPLFSAQQGALCSKINVSGQVEGNQAAIFIADNAMVQELNLNGQAMVKGDIIIKWQPQLQHDTAGAPYWQGMAPQLEAGFLGAVLQVPANTPFEQLQTKMHLGLKRSIAAATGESAHVGDPNAQVRINGNIEAPATRVMQIDGRAEIKGNFNVHTLHQYRGLLRLDLPLEGKAQLQELRLDAGAVLDIVNGHGDTLDIGQGFFNRESSIRVDAASDGILLDKLNFIDGTHSNSGYLTLEPAVSFEVLKSLASDPKRFLDFLSNFTNSANAQFKDEEVFIAFPKRIWDNGGTYGREVNCSARGCRIGDFVRSYQEHQPEVATWRYLLSAGGLVLLLALTYLYFSLPWLKLKCHQLLRLFK
;
A
#
# COMPACT_ATOMS: atom_id res chain seq x y z
N MET A 1 -12.15 1.29 -53.35
CA MET A 1 -13.10 0.57 -54.22
C MET A 1 -14.51 0.96 -53.81
N SER A 2 -15.39 1.17 -54.77
CA SER A 2 -16.69 1.83 -54.56
C SER A 2 -17.83 0.84 -54.73
N TYR A 3 -18.74 0.74 -53.76
CA TYR A 3 -20.12 0.31 -54.02
C TYR A 3 -21.11 1.10 -53.15
N ARG A 4 -22.11 1.68 -53.81
CA ARG A 4 -23.23 2.41 -53.18
C ARG A 4 -24.35 1.43 -52.85
N LEU A 5 -24.95 1.53 -51.67
CA LEU A 5 -26.33 1.08 -51.44
C LEU A 5 -27.05 2.02 -50.46
N LEU A 6 -28.15 2.60 -50.94
CA LEU A 6 -29.08 3.47 -50.21
C LEU A 6 -30.34 3.61 -51.10
N PRO A 7 -31.59 3.66 -50.59
CA PRO A 7 -32.12 3.20 -49.30
C PRO A 7 -33.30 2.19 -49.44
N VAL A 8 -33.67 1.47 -48.37
CA VAL A 8 -34.93 0.67 -48.30
C VAL A 8 -35.90 1.19 -47.21
N ALA A 9 -35.47 2.17 -46.40
CA ALA A 9 -36.25 2.66 -45.25
C ALA A 9 -37.50 3.52 -45.58
N LEU A 10 -37.77 3.82 -46.86
CA LEU A 10 -38.83 4.77 -47.26
C LEU A 10 -40.20 4.11 -47.58
N ALA A 11 -40.32 2.78 -47.47
CA ALA A 11 -41.52 2.05 -47.91
C ALA A 11 -42.55 1.73 -46.80
N VAL A 12 -42.26 2.02 -45.53
CA VAL A 12 -43.14 1.65 -44.39
C VAL A 12 -43.88 2.86 -43.78
N ALA A 13 -43.42 4.08 -44.04
CA ALA A 13 -44.00 5.31 -43.46
C ALA A 13 -45.29 5.80 -44.16
N THR A 14 -45.65 5.27 -45.33
CA THR A 14 -46.72 5.79 -46.20
C THR A 14 -48.05 5.02 -46.10
N ALA A 15 -48.19 4.05 -45.20
CA ALA A 15 -49.38 3.19 -45.08
C ALA A 15 -50.33 3.51 -43.90
N LEU A 16 -49.99 4.49 -43.03
CA LEU A 16 -50.74 4.79 -41.80
C LEU A 16 -51.32 6.21 -41.72
N SER A 17 -51.34 6.95 -42.84
CA SER A 17 -51.87 8.32 -42.91
C SER A 17 -53.11 8.44 -43.80
N VAL A 18 -54.14 7.63 -43.53
CA VAL A 18 -55.52 7.82 -44.05
C VAL A 18 -56.50 7.46 -42.93
N TRP A 19 -57.60 8.21 -42.83
CA TRP A 19 -58.63 8.21 -41.77
C TRP A 19 -58.26 9.05 -40.52
N GLY A 20 -59.09 10.07 -40.26
CA GLY A 20 -58.99 10.97 -39.11
C GLY A 20 -60.38 11.43 -38.63
N ALA A 21 -60.39 12.54 -37.88
CA ALA A 21 -61.54 13.25 -37.27
C ALA A 21 -62.01 12.79 -35.86
N LEU A 22 -61.53 13.50 -34.83
CA LEU A 22 -62.25 14.44 -33.91
C LEU A 22 -63.70 14.09 -33.42
N PRO A 23 -64.17 14.57 -32.23
CA PRO A 23 -63.85 15.88 -31.61
C PRO A 23 -63.64 15.90 -30.06
N ALA A 24 -63.74 17.10 -29.45
CA ALA A 24 -63.24 17.49 -28.12
C ALA A 24 -64.33 17.82 -27.06
N CYS A 25 -63.91 18.51 -25.96
CA CYS A 25 -64.67 19.01 -24.78
C CYS A 25 -64.89 18.00 -23.62
N ALA A 26 -64.89 18.34 -22.31
CA ALA A 26 -64.77 19.63 -21.59
C ALA A 26 -64.08 19.48 -20.19
N GLN A 27 -64.15 20.53 -19.34
CA GLN A 27 -63.29 20.77 -18.15
C GLN A 27 -63.82 20.28 -16.78
N ASP A 28 -62.94 20.42 -15.76
CA ASP A 28 -63.17 20.62 -14.31
C ASP A 28 -63.64 19.48 -13.38
N LYS A 29 -62.78 19.11 -12.41
CA LYS A 29 -62.86 19.59 -10.99
C LYS A 29 -61.68 19.13 -10.10
N LEU A 30 -61.47 19.85 -9.00
CA LEU A 30 -60.37 19.68 -8.02
C LEU A 30 -60.63 18.60 -6.94
N VAL A 31 -59.55 17.93 -6.48
CA VAL A 31 -59.03 17.74 -5.08
C VAL A 31 -60.08 17.55 -3.95
N PRO A 32 -59.96 16.57 -2.98
CA PRO A 32 -58.72 16.19 -2.26
C PRO A 32 -58.46 14.69 -1.98
N ALA A 33 -57.26 14.41 -1.45
CA ALA A 33 -56.89 13.15 -0.78
C ALA A 33 -57.56 12.99 0.61
N PRO A 34 -57.66 11.76 1.16
CA PRO A 34 -56.78 11.47 2.30
C PRO A 34 -56.32 9.99 2.50
N LYS A 35 -55.09 9.88 3.03
CA LYS A 35 -54.58 9.01 4.12
C LYS A 35 -54.73 7.47 4.14
N SER A 36 -53.61 6.88 4.62
CA SER A 36 -53.45 5.68 5.46
C SER A 36 -53.72 4.28 4.89
N VAL A 37 -52.61 3.54 4.71
CA VAL A 37 -52.56 2.07 4.66
C VAL A 37 -52.60 1.50 6.09
N PRO A 38 -53.44 0.49 6.39
CA PRO A 38 -53.40 -0.22 7.67
C PRO A 38 -52.48 -1.45 7.63
N THR A 39 -51.67 -1.61 8.67
CA THR A 39 -50.87 -2.82 8.94
C THR A 39 -51.69 -3.91 9.63
N LEU A 40 -51.47 -5.16 9.24
CA LEU A 40 -51.87 -6.39 9.95
C LEU A 40 -50.81 -7.47 9.68
N LYS A 41 -50.53 -8.43 10.56
CA LYS A 41 -50.53 -8.47 12.04
C LYS A 41 -49.75 -9.75 12.42
N ALA A 42 -48.95 -9.73 13.48
CA ALA A 42 -48.23 -10.94 13.93
C ALA A 42 -49.19 -11.97 14.55
N LEU A 43 -48.79 -13.25 14.55
CA LEU A 43 -49.40 -14.31 15.34
C LEU A 43 -48.46 -14.74 16.49
N THR A 44 -49.04 -14.69 17.69
CA THR A 44 -48.59 -15.07 19.03
C THR A 44 -48.73 -16.60 19.27
N SER A 45 -48.17 -17.27 20.29
CA SER A 45 -47.11 -17.01 21.30
C SER A 45 -46.85 -18.31 22.13
N PRO A 46 -45.85 -18.37 23.05
CA PRO A 46 -45.56 -19.52 23.93
C PRO A 46 -46.18 -19.32 25.35
N PRO A 47 -45.95 -20.24 26.33
CA PRO A 47 -44.74 -20.26 27.18
C PRO A 47 -44.23 -21.72 27.40
N GLN A 48 -43.34 -22.15 28.33
CA GLN A 48 -42.60 -21.60 29.49
C GLN A 48 -41.10 -22.05 29.39
N SER A 49 -40.17 -22.00 30.38
CA SER A 49 -40.16 -21.56 31.79
C SER A 49 -38.79 -20.98 32.21
N ALA A 50 -38.80 -19.88 32.96
CA ALA A 50 -37.72 -19.41 33.84
C ALA A 50 -38.37 -18.88 35.13
N PRO A 51 -37.66 -18.92 36.28
CA PRO A 51 -37.29 -17.71 37.02
C PRO A 51 -35.89 -17.83 37.67
N ASP A 52 -35.24 -16.88 38.36
CA ASP A 52 -35.25 -15.41 38.55
C ASP A 52 -34.00 -15.11 39.43
N LEU A 53 -33.40 -13.92 39.62
CA LEU A 53 -33.53 -12.53 39.14
C LEU A 53 -32.09 -11.91 39.22
N PHE A 54 -31.75 -10.62 39.08
CA PHE A 54 -32.49 -9.36 38.95
C PHE A 54 -31.70 -8.37 38.03
N THR A 55 -31.68 -7.06 38.33
CA THR A 55 -31.19 -5.98 37.45
C THR A 55 -30.69 -4.76 38.23
N LEU A 56 -29.92 -3.88 37.57
CA LEU A 56 -30.30 -2.45 37.51
C LEU A 56 -29.69 -1.74 36.28
N ASP A 57 -30.49 -0.92 35.63
CA ASP A 57 -30.21 -0.11 34.43
C ASP A 57 -30.66 1.34 34.71
N THR A 58 -29.89 2.33 34.26
CA THR A 58 -30.41 3.66 33.88
C THR A 58 -29.57 4.32 32.77
N SER A 59 -29.86 3.97 31.53
CA SER A 59 -30.06 4.89 30.37
C SER A 59 -29.32 6.25 30.27
N ARG A 60 -28.52 6.39 29.21
CA ARG A 60 -28.43 7.52 28.23
C ARG A 60 -28.49 8.99 28.71
N PHE A 61 -27.42 9.77 28.46
CA PHE A 61 -27.49 11.14 27.87
C PHE A 61 -26.10 11.67 27.45
N ALA A 62 -25.96 12.10 26.18
CA ALA A 62 -24.92 13.00 25.63
C ALA A 62 -25.34 13.30 24.17
N ILE A 63 -26.07 14.38 23.86
CA ILE A 63 -25.64 15.79 23.82
C ILE A 63 -24.34 15.96 23.02
N SER A 64 -24.53 16.30 21.75
CA SER A 64 -23.53 16.98 20.91
C SER A 64 -23.29 18.38 21.46
N LEU A 65 -22.03 18.74 21.71
CA LEU A 65 -21.61 20.14 21.84
C LEU A 65 -20.54 20.45 20.80
N ASN A 66 -20.80 21.53 20.07
CA ASN A 66 -20.00 22.00 18.95
C ASN A 66 -19.23 23.25 19.40
N SER A 67 -17.92 23.13 19.55
CA SER A 67 -16.97 24.24 19.75
C SER A 67 -15.57 23.71 19.43
N GLY A 68 -14.81 24.23 18.47
CA GLY A 68 -14.90 25.56 17.85
C GLY A 68 -13.88 26.53 18.44
N LEU A 69 -12.62 26.07 18.62
CA LEU A 69 -11.44 26.90 18.83
C LEU A 69 -10.16 26.04 18.72
N GLY A 70 -9.82 25.63 17.49
CA GLY A 70 -8.46 25.17 17.19
C GLY A 70 -7.57 26.39 17.01
N ILE A 71 -6.61 26.60 17.92
CA ILE A 71 -5.63 27.69 17.77
C ILE A 71 -4.59 27.26 16.75
N GLU A 72 -4.61 27.93 15.61
CA GLU A 72 -3.63 27.79 14.53
C GLU A 72 -2.30 28.44 14.97
N LEU A 73 -1.29 27.63 15.27
CA LEU A 73 0.07 28.11 15.51
C LEU A 73 0.77 28.42 14.18
N MET A 74 0.42 29.56 13.58
CA MET A 74 1.17 30.14 12.45
C MET A 74 2.59 30.53 12.88
N SER A 75 3.58 29.70 12.59
CA SER A 75 4.99 30.12 12.57
C SER A 75 5.35 30.71 11.20
N ARG A 76 5.18 32.03 11.04
CA ARG A 76 5.82 32.75 9.92
C ARG A 76 7.29 32.96 10.25
N TYR A 77 8.18 32.48 9.39
CA TYR A 77 9.59 32.82 9.41
C TYR A 77 9.83 34.08 8.57
N ASP A 78 10.56 35.06 9.13
CA ASP A 78 11.18 36.14 8.37
C ASP A 78 12.66 35.78 8.11
N LEU A 79 13.22 36.29 7.01
CA LEU A 79 14.46 35.90 6.34
C LEU A 79 15.76 36.17 7.13
N ARG A 80 15.69 36.36 8.47
CA ARG A 80 16.85 36.58 9.35
C ARG A 80 16.83 35.83 10.69
N GLY A 81 15.83 35.00 10.97
CA GLY A 81 15.98 33.89 11.93
C GLY A 81 16.25 34.21 13.41
N GLU A 82 15.71 35.31 13.97
CA GLU A 82 15.77 35.57 15.42
C GLU A 82 14.37 35.63 16.07
N MET A 83 14.21 35.04 17.26
CA MET A 83 13.01 35.16 18.11
C MET A 83 13.15 36.30 19.11
N ILE A 84 12.16 37.19 19.20
CA ILE A 84 12.05 38.21 20.26
C ILE A 84 10.83 37.90 21.13
N ALA A 85 11.06 37.49 22.37
CA ALA A 85 10.02 37.33 23.39
C ALA A 85 9.79 38.64 24.17
N ARG A 86 8.53 39.05 24.36
CA ARG A 86 8.14 40.09 25.33
C ARG A 86 6.95 39.64 26.16
N GLN A 87 7.17 39.42 27.46
CA GLN A 87 6.10 39.25 28.45
C GLN A 87 5.43 40.60 28.79
N ARG A 88 4.13 40.54 29.12
CA ARG A 88 3.42 41.61 29.85
C ARG A 88 2.52 40.97 30.91
N LEU A 89 2.33 41.66 32.04
CA LEU A 89 1.92 41.09 33.33
C LEU A 89 0.54 41.60 33.82
N LEU A 90 -0.16 40.75 34.59
CA LEU A 90 -1.15 41.04 35.66
C LEU A 90 -2.57 41.54 35.27
N PRO A 91 -3.60 41.53 36.17
CA PRO A 91 -3.65 41.05 37.59
C PRO A 91 -4.88 40.22 38.09
N GLN A 92 -4.64 39.38 39.12
CA GLN A 92 -5.41 39.12 40.38
C GLN A 92 -6.75 38.33 40.48
N ALA A 93 -6.97 37.77 41.70
CA ALA A 93 -7.99 36.79 42.16
C ALA A 93 -9.08 37.47 43.08
N PRO A 94 -9.80 36.88 44.11
CA PRO A 94 -9.56 35.66 44.95
C PRO A 94 -10.80 34.84 45.49
N ALA A 95 -10.55 33.92 46.46
CA ALA A 95 -11.40 33.48 47.62
C ALA A 95 -12.46 32.32 47.44
N LEU A 96 -12.77 31.40 48.40
CA LEU A 96 -12.26 31.04 49.77
C LEU A 96 -12.84 29.66 50.32
N ILE A 97 -12.23 29.07 51.39
CA ILE A 97 -12.78 28.14 52.45
C ILE A 97 -13.09 26.63 52.12
N ALA A 98 -12.96 25.60 53.00
CA ALA A 98 -11.96 25.16 54.04
C ALA A 98 -12.33 23.78 54.72
N LEU A 99 -11.35 22.86 54.92
CA LEU A 99 -11.00 21.95 56.09
C LEU A 99 -12.07 21.13 56.89
N PRO A 100 -11.76 20.23 57.90
CA PRO A 100 -10.47 19.77 58.53
C PRO A 100 -10.26 18.25 58.91
N TYR A 101 -8.98 17.86 59.17
CA TYR A 101 -8.34 16.93 60.18
C TYR A 101 -8.86 15.54 60.66
N VAL A 102 -7.92 14.61 60.97
CA VAL A 102 -7.47 14.15 62.35
C VAL A 102 -6.25 13.18 62.28
N ASP A 103 -5.35 13.22 63.28
CA ASP A 103 -4.07 12.48 63.45
C ASP A 103 -4.09 11.28 64.44
N SER A 104 -2.93 10.59 64.59
CA SER A 104 -2.40 9.78 65.76
C SER A 104 -2.25 8.24 65.54
N LEU A 105 -1.38 7.45 66.22
CA LEU A 105 -0.01 7.60 66.79
C LEU A 105 0.61 6.19 67.06
N PHE A 106 1.90 6.12 67.43
CA PHE A 106 2.68 4.89 67.70
C PHE A 106 2.26 4.05 68.94
N ALA A 107 2.48 2.73 68.91
CA ALA A 107 2.79 1.87 70.08
C ALA A 107 3.44 0.53 69.64
N ALA A 108 4.13 -0.18 70.55
CA ALA A 108 4.96 -1.37 70.23
C ALA A 108 4.91 -2.51 71.28
N ASP A 109 5.31 -3.71 70.81
CA ASP A 109 6.11 -4.74 71.51
C ASP A 109 5.46 -5.96 72.24
N LYS A 110 6.06 -7.14 71.95
CA LYS A 110 6.21 -8.41 72.74
C LYS A 110 5.06 -9.38 73.13
N ALA A 111 5.11 -10.58 72.49
CA ALA A 111 5.65 -11.86 73.04
C ALA A 111 4.74 -13.11 73.34
N HIS A 112 5.16 -14.26 72.75
CA HIS A 112 4.96 -15.68 73.15
C HIS A 112 3.52 -16.27 73.24
N GLN A 113 3.22 -17.56 73.00
CA GLN A 113 3.96 -18.82 72.73
C GLN A 113 3.08 -19.68 71.76
N ALA A 114 3.55 -20.17 70.61
CA ALA A 114 4.33 -21.42 70.37
C ALA A 114 3.46 -22.66 70.01
N GLY A 115 3.73 -23.29 68.86
CA GLY A 115 3.23 -24.65 68.56
C GLY A 115 2.90 -25.05 67.11
N LEU A 116 3.85 -24.99 66.16
CA LEU A 116 4.12 -26.06 65.17
C LEU A 116 5.24 -25.68 64.17
N THR A 117 5.84 -26.70 63.53
CA THR A 117 7.17 -26.65 62.92
C THR A 117 7.21 -26.38 61.41
N LEU A 118 8.16 -25.52 61.03
CA LEU A 118 8.81 -25.24 59.74
C LEU A 118 9.05 -26.48 58.82
N PRO A 119 9.17 -26.29 57.48
CA PRO A 119 10.35 -25.64 56.88
C PRO A 119 10.18 -24.60 55.76
N PHE A 120 11.15 -23.68 55.77
CA PHE A 120 11.64 -22.72 54.77
C PHE A 120 10.74 -21.60 54.19
N LEU A 121 11.18 -20.36 54.51
CA LEU A 121 10.70 -19.10 53.96
C LEU A 121 11.30 -18.83 52.56
N CYS A 122 10.55 -18.06 51.76
CA CYS A 122 11.05 -16.75 51.31
C CYS A 122 9.87 -15.78 51.12
N LEU A 123 9.88 -14.66 51.85
CA LEU A 123 8.95 -13.54 51.58
C LEU A 123 9.49 -12.72 50.40
N SER A 124 8.58 -12.24 49.55
CA SER A 124 8.78 -10.97 48.85
C SER A 124 7.50 -10.13 48.94
N SER A 125 7.64 -8.90 49.42
CA SER A 125 6.55 -7.93 49.49
C SER A 125 7.04 -6.55 49.07
N VAL A 126 6.48 -6.09 47.95
CA VAL A 126 6.11 -4.70 47.61
C VAL A 126 6.62 -3.59 48.55
N THR A 127 7.47 -2.71 48.03
CA THR A 127 7.42 -1.22 48.11
C THR A 127 8.71 -0.65 47.49
N GLY A 128 8.72 0.43 46.71
CA GLY A 128 7.62 1.23 46.15
C GLY A 128 8.14 2.18 45.05
N MET A 129 7.25 2.67 44.18
CA MET A 129 7.53 3.76 43.24
C MET A 129 7.08 5.09 43.86
N ALA A 130 7.99 6.07 43.98
CA ALA A 130 7.66 7.50 44.01
C ALA A 130 8.92 8.37 43.84
N HIS A 131 8.76 9.49 43.12
CA HIS A 131 9.64 10.67 43.03
C HIS A 131 11.13 10.51 42.64
N LEU A 132 11.45 11.00 41.45
CA LEU A 132 12.62 11.85 41.20
C LEU A 132 12.42 12.70 39.93
N GLU A 133 11.69 13.79 40.08
CA GLU A 133 11.80 14.97 39.21
C GLU A 133 12.64 16.03 39.92
N ALA A 134 13.35 16.85 39.14
CA ALA A 134 14.14 18.01 39.56
C ALA A 134 15.33 17.75 40.53
N VAL A 135 16.52 17.54 39.94
CA VAL A 135 17.75 18.12 40.48
C VAL A 135 18.35 19.02 39.40
N SER A 136 18.76 20.21 39.83
CA SER A 136 19.21 21.34 39.00
C SER A 136 20.56 21.12 38.31
N GLU A 137 20.86 22.00 37.36
CA GLU A 137 22.18 22.20 36.78
C GLU A 137 23.30 22.19 37.85
N LEU A 138 24.36 21.44 37.56
CA LEU A 138 25.64 21.52 38.23
C LEU A 138 26.71 21.45 37.15
N GLU A 139 27.24 22.60 36.76
CA GLU A 139 28.36 22.70 35.84
C GLU A 139 29.57 21.97 36.42
N VAL A 140 29.94 20.83 35.82
CA VAL A 140 31.22 20.18 36.05
C VAL A 140 31.93 20.05 34.72
N ASN A 141 33.04 20.79 34.60
CA ASN A 141 33.82 20.91 33.37
C ASN A 141 34.28 19.56 32.81
N GLY A 142 33.88 19.29 31.56
CA GLY A 142 34.68 18.54 30.57
C GLY A 142 35.02 17.08 30.86
N LYS A 143 34.13 16.15 30.46
CA LYS A 143 34.46 14.99 29.60
C LYS A 143 33.21 14.20 29.20
N SER A 144 33.20 13.70 27.96
CA SER A 144 32.11 12.92 27.37
C SER A 144 32.04 11.50 27.93
N ALA A 145 30.97 11.15 28.67
CA ALA A 145 30.77 9.78 29.18
C ALA A 145 29.32 9.37 29.52
N SER A 146 28.31 10.24 29.46
CA SER A 146 27.02 9.99 30.13
C SER A 146 25.97 9.20 29.34
N GLN A 147 25.87 9.31 28.00
CA GLN A 147 24.81 8.63 27.24
C GLN A 147 25.10 7.13 27.02
N ASN A 148 26.29 6.76 26.53
CA ASN A 148 26.67 5.34 26.38
C ASN A 148 26.55 4.55 27.70
N PHE A 149 26.80 5.19 28.84
CA PHE A 149 26.74 4.56 30.16
C PHE A 149 25.30 4.31 30.64
N LEU A 150 24.32 5.11 30.16
CA LEU A 150 22.90 4.91 30.44
C LEU A 150 22.28 3.88 29.48
N GLU A 151 22.64 3.88 28.19
CA GLU A 151 22.20 2.84 27.25
C GLU A 151 22.78 1.46 27.59
N GLN A 152 24.09 1.38 27.91
CA GLN A 152 24.68 0.13 28.37
C GLN A 152 24.08 -0.37 29.69
N ARG A 153 23.72 0.53 30.63
CA ARG A 153 23.03 0.11 31.87
C ARG A 153 21.58 -0.26 31.67
N SER A 154 20.86 0.35 30.74
CA SER A 154 19.51 -0.07 30.33
C SER A 154 19.55 -1.49 29.74
N ASN A 155 20.42 -1.71 28.76
CA ASN A 155 20.58 -3.00 28.11
C ASN A 155 21.11 -4.06 29.08
N ALA A 156 22.05 -3.72 29.96
CA ALA A 156 22.54 -4.62 31.01
C ALA A 156 21.47 -4.89 32.10
N ALA A 157 20.59 -3.95 32.43
CA ALA A 157 19.50 -4.19 33.39
C ALA A 157 18.38 -5.06 32.81
N ILE A 158 18.06 -4.92 31.52
CA ILE A 158 17.11 -5.79 30.83
C ILE A 158 17.72 -7.18 30.60
N ALA A 159 18.99 -7.26 30.17
CA ALA A 159 19.73 -8.51 30.07
C ALA A 159 19.91 -9.19 31.45
N ALA A 160 20.13 -8.44 32.53
CA ALA A 160 20.20 -8.97 33.89
C ALA A 160 18.82 -9.38 34.44
N ASN A 161 17.72 -8.76 34.02
CA ASN A 161 16.38 -9.24 34.36
C ASN A 161 16.00 -10.50 33.54
N ALA A 162 16.49 -10.65 32.31
CA ALA A 162 16.32 -11.86 31.51
C ALA A 162 17.21 -13.02 32.02
N ALA A 163 18.49 -12.75 32.31
CA ALA A 163 19.45 -13.72 32.83
C ALA A 163 19.23 -14.03 34.31
N GLY A 164 18.75 -13.07 35.12
CA GLY A 164 18.43 -13.25 36.54
C GLY A 164 17.25 -14.18 36.81
N ILE A 165 16.41 -14.45 35.79
CA ILE A 165 15.38 -15.49 35.83
C ILE A 165 15.96 -16.87 35.41
N MET A 166 17.09 -16.91 34.69
CA MET A 166 17.75 -18.14 34.26
C MET A 166 18.90 -18.60 35.18
N HIS A 167 19.38 -17.75 36.10
CA HIS A 167 20.32 -18.14 37.16
C HIS A 167 19.61 -18.64 38.44
N SER A 168 18.88 -19.74 38.30
CA SER A 168 18.74 -20.71 39.38
C SER A 168 19.44 -22.00 38.94
N GLU A 169 20.17 -22.64 39.85
CA GLU A 169 21.03 -23.80 39.58
C GLU A 169 20.31 -24.92 38.80
N VAL A 170 21.04 -25.68 38.00
CA VAL A 170 20.51 -26.71 37.09
C VAL A 170 19.79 -27.83 37.87
N PRO A 171 18.48 -28.04 37.61
CA PRO A 171 18.05 -29.39 37.25
C PRO A 171 17.13 -29.42 36.01
N SER A 172 17.39 -30.36 35.10
CA SER A 172 16.49 -30.82 34.02
C SER A 172 15.67 -29.73 33.28
N TYR A 173 16.26 -29.14 32.25
CA TYR A 173 15.59 -28.21 31.34
C TYR A 173 14.37 -28.84 30.64
N ASP A 174 13.16 -28.29 30.87
CA ASP A 174 11.94 -28.64 30.12
C ASP A 174 11.78 -27.71 28.90
N PRO A 175 11.82 -28.22 27.66
CA PRO A 175 11.66 -27.42 26.44
C PRO A 175 10.36 -26.59 26.36
N LYS A 176 9.36 -26.88 27.20
CA LYS A 176 8.08 -26.15 27.23
C LYS A 176 8.19 -24.74 27.83
N ALA A 177 9.19 -24.46 28.67
CA ALA A 177 9.27 -23.20 29.41
C ALA A 177 9.62 -21.99 28.53
N GLY A 178 10.44 -22.17 27.48
CA GLY A 178 10.90 -21.07 26.61
C GLY A 178 9.87 -20.53 25.61
N LEU A 179 8.75 -21.24 25.41
CA LEU A 179 7.79 -20.95 24.32
C LEU A 179 6.69 -19.94 24.65
N ALA A 180 6.54 -19.53 25.92
CA ALA A 180 5.44 -18.66 26.35
C ALA A 180 5.41 -17.27 25.68
N TRP A 181 6.57 -16.76 25.23
CA TRP A 181 6.68 -15.46 24.55
C TRP A 181 6.22 -15.49 23.08
N LEU A 182 6.28 -16.64 22.40
CA LEU A 182 5.70 -16.84 21.07
C LEU A 182 4.16 -16.93 21.11
N GLN A 183 3.56 -17.02 22.32
CA GLN A 183 2.12 -17.10 22.56
C GLN A 183 1.62 -16.02 23.53
N LEU A 184 2.12 -14.78 23.44
CA LEU A 184 1.67 -13.68 24.31
C LEU A 184 0.13 -13.51 24.27
N PRO A 185 -0.59 -13.71 25.40
CA PRO A 185 -1.99 -13.36 25.48
C PRO A 185 -2.19 -11.85 25.44
N LYS A 186 -3.37 -11.41 25.02
CA LYS A 186 -3.81 -10.01 24.86
C LYS A 186 -3.61 -9.04 26.05
N ALA A 187 -3.15 -9.52 27.21
CA ALA A 187 -3.29 -8.83 28.50
C ALA A 187 -2.04 -8.07 29.00
N HIS A 188 -0.85 -8.27 28.42
CA HIS A 188 0.40 -7.69 28.96
C HIS A 188 1.14 -6.69 28.07
N LEU A 189 0.69 -6.45 26.84
CA LEU A 189 1.17 -5.31 26.05
C LEU A 189 0.41 -4.04 26.49
N GLN A 190 0.96 -3.34 27.48
CA GLN A 190 0.49 -1.99 27.83
C GLN A 190 0.61 -1.03 26.63
N GLN A 191 -0.22 0.02 26.64
CA GLN A 191 -0.62 0.83 25.48
C GLN A 191 0.49 1.61 24.75
N GLY A 192 1.76 1.45 25.12
CA GLY A 192 2.91 2.07 24.42
C GLY A 192 3.60 1.21 23.36
N VAL A 193 3.49 -0.13 23.42
CA VAL A 193 4.30 -1.05 22.56
C VAL A 193 3.57 -1.47 21.27
N VAL A 194 2.27 -1.18 21.16
CA VAL A 194 1.43 -1.67 20.05
C VAL A 194 1.72 -0.98 18.69
N ASN A 195 2.41 0.18 18.71
CA ASN A 195 2.64 1.01 17.52
C ASN A 195 3.85 0.60 16.65
N GLU A 196 4.65 -0.41 17.06
CA GLU A 196 5.87 -0.82 16.32
C GLU A 196 5.78 -2.23 15.67
N LEU A 197 4.59 -2.85 15.72
CA LEU A 197 4.33 -4.21 15.24
C LEU A 197 4.15 -4.30 13.70
N ALA A 198 5.06 -3.72 12.91
CA ALA A 198 5.10 -3.87 11.46
C ALA A 198 6.00 -5.05 11.04
N ALA A 199 5.54 -5.96 10.16
CA ALA A 199 6.37 -7.10 9.71
C ALA A 199 7.52 -6.69 8.77
N LEU A 200 7.47 -5.49 8.21
CA LEU A 200 8.59 -4.79 7.59
C LEU A 200 8.95 -3.58 8.47
N PRO A 201 10.16 -3.51 9.05
CA PRO A 201 10.53 -2.43 9.95
C PRO A 201 10.51 -1.05 9.26
N ARG A 202 10.05 -0.03 9.98
CA ARG A 202 9.93 1.38 9.55
C ARG A 202 10.43 2.35 10.64
N ASN A 203 11.46 1.93 11.37
CA ASN A 203 12.04 2.59 12.56
C ASN A 203 13.02 3.74 12.22
N GLY A 204 13.38 3.92 10.95
CA GLY A 204 14.28 4.96 10.47
C GLY A 204 15.64 4.87 11.16
N TYR A 205 16.01 5.92 11.88
CA TYR A 205 17.28 5.98 12.61
C TYR A 205 17.23 5.38 14.03
N LYS A 206 16.07 4.94 14.52
CA LYS A 206 15.89 4.32 15.85
C LYS A 206 16.05 2.81 15.79
N VAL A 207 16.28 2.17 16.94
CA VAL A 207 16.23 0.71 17.11
C VAL A 207 14.79 0.22 17.20
N ASN A 208 14.43 -0.82 16.44
CA ASN A 208 13.21 -1.60 16.66
C ASN A 208 13.44 -2.57 17.83
N LEU A 209 13.06 -2.15 19.03
CA LEU A 209 13.34 -2.90 20.26
C LEU A 209 12.73 -4.31 20.25
N GLN A 210 11.54 -4.48 19.65
CA GLN A 210 10.88 -5.79 19.58
C GLN A 210 11.67 -6.77 18.69
N ALA A 211 12.03 -6.35 17.48
CA ALA A 211 12.75 -7.20 16.54
C ALA A 211 14.18 -7.48 17.04
N THR A 212 14.86 -6.50 17.64
CA THR A 212 16.15 -6.71 18.32
C THR A 212 16.02 -7.70 19.47
N ALA A 213 15.00 -7.60 20.33
CA ALA A 213 14.78 -8.57 21.41
C ALA A 213 14.50 -9.99 20.87
N LEU A 214 13.80 -10.12 19.74
CA LEU A 214 13.57 -11.41 19.08
C LEU A 214 14.85 -11.99 18.46
N ARG A 215 15.74 -11.15 17.91
CA ARG A 215 17.08 -11.56 17.45
C ARG A 215 17.95 -12.06 18.61
N THR A 216 17.96 -11.34 19.73
CA THR A 216 18.67 -11.78 20.93
C THR A 216 18.06 -13.08 21.47
N LEU A 217 16.74 -13.22 21.51
CA LEU A 217 16.09 -14.47 21.91
C LEU A 217 16.50 -15.63 21.00
N TRP A 218 16.46 -15.44 19.68
CA TRP A 218 16.92 -16.44 18.71
C TRP A 218 18.35 -16.92 19.03
N GLN A 219 19.29 -15.99 19.21
CA GLN A 219 20.69 -16.28 19.55
C GLN A 219 20.87 -16.97 20.92
N ASN A 220 19.88 -16.93 21.81
CA ASN A 220 19.91 -17.55 23.14
C ASN A 220 18.99 -18.78 23.28
N LEU A 221 18.27 -19.18 22.22
CA LEU A 221 17.70 -20.52 22.13
C LEU A 221 18.85 -21.54 21.94
N ALA A 222 18.56 -22.85 21.90
CA ALA A 222 19.57 -23.92 21.87
C ALA A 222 20.41 -24.04 20.57
N LEU A 223 20.66 -22.90 19.89
CA LEU A 223 21.52 -22.69 18.75
C LEU A 223 22.98 -22.51 19.17
N TYR A 224 23.50 -23.37 20.04
CA TYR A 224 24.91 -23.33 20.45
C TYR A 224 25.67 -24.50 19.84
N SER A 225 26.89 -24.24 19.41
CA SER A 225 27.81 -25.23 18.84
C SER A 225 28.84 -25.64 19.87
N HIS A 226 29.19 -26.93 19.96
CA HIS A 226 30.35 -27.39 20.73
C HIS A 226 31.61 -27.34 19.85
N VAL A 227 32.05 -26.14 19.50
CA VAL A 227 33.23 -25.89 18.65
C VAL A 227 34.28 -25.04 19.38
N ASP A 228 35.56 -25.34 19.16
CA ASP A 228 36.69 -24.51 19.61
C ASP A 228 37.61 -24.15 18.43
N SER A 229 38.76 -23.51 18.68
CA SER A 229 39.73 -23.12 17.65
C SER A 229 40.30 -24.27 16.81
N GLN A 230 40.17 -25.53 17.25
CA GLN A 230 40.62 -26.73 16.54
C GLN A 230 39.48 -27.41 15.76
N GLY A 231 38.23 -27.22 16.19
CA GLY A 231 37.02 -27.72 15.55
C GLY A 231 35.99 -28.27 16.53
N PHE A 232 35.07 -29.09 16.03
CA PHE A 232 33.90 -29.56 16.76
C PHE A 232 34.27 -30.64 17.77
N LYS A 233 33.50 -30.75 18.87
CA LYS A 233 33.76 -31.66 19.99
C LYS A 233 32.65 -32.68 20.18
N LEU A 234 32.97 -33.70 20.97
CA LEU A 234 32.02 -34.67 21.49
C LEU A 234 31.86 -34.50 23.01
N PRO A 235 30.64 -34.67 23.56
CA PRO A 235 29.39 -34.96 22.85
C PRO A 235 28.91 -33.77 22.02
N ALA A 236 28.44 -34.03 20.79
CA ALA A 236 27.89 -33.01 19.90
C ALA A 236 26.66 -32.33 20.54
N SER A 237 26.55 -31.00 20.38
CA SER A 237 25.38 -30.25 20.85
C SER A 237 24.08 -30.72 20.14
N PRO A 238 22.89 -30.32 20.61
CA PRO A 238 21.65 -30.55 19.86
C PRO A 238 21.73 -29.98 18.44
N PHE A 239 22.35 -28.81 18.26
CA PHE A 239 22.52 -28.16 16.96
C PHE A 239 23.58 -28.86 16.09
N ASP A 240 24.73 -29.25 16.65
CA ASP A 240 25.82 -29.90 15.91
C ASP A 240 25.40 -31.20 15.20
N LYS A 241 24.47 -31.94 15.81
CA LYS A 241 23.88 -33.16 15.23
C LYS A 241 23.15 -32.94 13.92
N HIS A 242 22.75 -31.70 13.64
CA HIS A 242 22.10 -31.27 12.40
C HIS A 242 23.06 -30.58 11.42
N ILE A 243 24.36 -30.49 11.72
CA ILE A 243 25.32 -29.90 10.79
C ILE A 243 25.84 -30.98 9.82
N TYR A 244 25.58 -30.78 8.53
CA TYR A 244 26.18 -31.52 7.43
C TYR A 244 27.46 -30.83 6.96
N ALA A 245 28.54 -31.60 6.84
CA ALA A 245 29.83 -31.13 6.31
C ALA A 245 29.99 -31.61 4.86
N ARG A 246 29.77 -30.71 3.90
CA ARG A 246 29.78 -31.02 2.47
C ARG A 246 31.08 -31.69 2.00
N PHE A 247 32.24 -31.20 2.48
CA PHE A 247 33.54 -31.77 2.10
C PHE A 247 33.82 -33.16 2.70
N LEU A 248 33.03 -33.60 3.68
CA LEU A 248 33.10 -34.95 4.27
C LEU A 248 31.99 -35.89 3.75
N GLY A 249 30.98 -35.37 3.06
CA GLY A 249 29.82 -36.15 2.59
C GLY A 249 28.98 -36.76 3.73
N ARG A 250 28.97 -36.13 4.92
CA ARG A 250 28.24 -36.63 6.10
C ARG A 250 27.96 -35.55 7.16
N MET A 251 27.13 -35.92 8.14
CA MET A 251 26.96 -35.16 9.38
C MET A 251 28.28 -35.07 10.17
N LEU A 252 28.44 -33.98 10.93
CA LEU A 252 29.57 -33.77 11.84
C LEU A 252 29.59 -34.80 12.98
N ASN A 253 30.81 -35.19 13.37
CA ASN A 253 31.05 -36.11 14.48
C ASN A 253 32.37 -35.77 15.22
N GLY A 254 32.46 -34.54 15.75
CA GLY A 254 33.67 -34.07 16.45
C GLY A 254 34.85 -33.79 15.52
N ASP A 255 34.58 -33.34 14.29
CA ASP A 255 35.59 -33.14 13.26
C ASP A 255 36.40 -31.85 13.44
N SER A 256 37.70 -31.91 13.16
CA SER A 256 38.58 -30.73 13.19
C SER A 256 38.39 -29.85 11.94
N PHE A 257 38.66 -28.54 12.05
CA PHE A 257 38.56 -27.65 10.89
C PHE A 257 39.49 -28.05 9.74
N ALA A 258 40.65 -28.64 10.04
CA ALA A 258 41.56 -29.17 9.04
C ALA A 258 40.96 -30.32 8.21
N ALA A 259 40.02 -31.09 8.76
CA ALA A 259 39.27 -32.11 8.04
C ALA A 259 38.13 -31.52 7.17
N LEU A 260 37.61 -30.35 7.56
CA LEU A 260 36.48 -29.69 6.92
C LEU A 260 36.84 -28.86 5.67
N GLY A 261 38.12 -28.82 5.29
CA GLY A 261 38.55 -28.23 4.01
C GLY A 261 39.81 -27.37 4.14
N LYS A 262 40.51 -27.19 3.01
CA LYS A 262 41.73 -26.39 2.96
C LYS A 262 41.40 -24.91 3.18
N GLY A 263 41.81 -24.38 4.34
CA GLY A 263 41.53 -22.99 4.72
C GLY A 263 40.24 -22.80 5.50
N CYS A 264 39.59 -23.87 5.98
CA CYS A 264 38.56 -23.77 7.01
C CYS A 264 39.22 -23.50 8.38
N SER A 265 38.65 -22.56 9.13
CA SER A 265 38.94 -22.28 10.55
C SER A 265 37.77 -21.52 11.17
N LEU A 266 37.75 -21.37 12.50
CA LEU A 266 36.76 -20.54 13.20
C LEU A 266 36.70 -19.10 12.66
N THR A 267 37.82 -18.58 12.14
CA THR A 267 37.97 -17.23 11.58
C THR A 267 37.99 -17.19 10.04
N SER A 268 37.77 -18.32 9.37
CA SER A 268 37.77 -18.44 7.90
C SER A 268 36.55 -19.22 7.43
N GLU A 269 35.40 -18.74 7.92
CA GLU A 269 34.10 -19.41 7.93
C GLU A 269 33.60 -19.83 6.54
N GLN A 270 33.86 -19.01 5.51
CA GLN A 270 33.34 -19.22 4.16
C GLN A 270 33.89 -20.49 3.48
N ASN A 271 34.98 -21.05 4.01
CA ASN A 271 35.67 -22.20 3.42
C ASN A 271 35.25 -23.56 4.01
N CYS A 272 34.40 -23.59 5.05
CA CYS A 272 34.10 -24.81 5.80
C CYS A 272 32.97 -25.68 5.23
N GLY A 273 32.17 -25.17 4.29
CA GLY A 273 31.14 -25.95 3.59
C GLY A 273 30.08 -26.59 4.51
N LEU A 274 29.70 -25.90 5.59
CA LEU A 274 28.76 -26.37 6.60
C LEU A 274 27.32 -25.95 6.29
N TYR A 275 26.37 -26.85 6.53
CA TYR A 275 24.94 -26.62 6.31
C TYR A 275 24.12 -27.22 7.47
N PHE A 276 23.06 -26.54 7.90
CA PHE A 276 22.05 -27.13 8.77
C PHE A 276 21.10 -27.99 7.93
N VAL A 277 20.97 -29.26 8.31
CA VAL A 277 20.10 -30.27 7.68
C VAL A 277 19.28 -30.95 8.77
N GLY A 278 17.96 -30.79 8.66
CA GLY A 278 16.96 -31.47 9.50
C GLY A 278 15.75 -31.87 8.66
N GLU A 279 14.84 -32.66 9.24
CA GLU A 279 13.69 -33.21 8.52
C GLU A 279 12.73 -32.10 8.06
N HIS A 280 12.44 -31.14 8.93
CA HIS A 280 11.54 -30.03 8.65
C HIS A 280 12.17 -29.01 7.70
N VAL A 281 13.45 -28.70 7.88
CA VAL A 281 14.22 -27.85 6.95
C VAL A 281 14.28 -28.48 5.55
N LEU A 282 14.61 -29.78 5.45
CA LEU A 282 14.68 -30.48 4.15
C LEU A 282 13.29 -30.55 3.48
N ALA A 283 12.22 -30.72 4.24
CA ALA A 283 10.85 -30.76 3.71
C ALA A 283 10.43 -29.45 3.01
N LEU A 284 10.96 -28.30 3.44
CA LEU A 284 10.75 -26.99 2.80
C LEU A 284 11.69 -26.75 1.60
N LEU A 285 12.90 -27.31 1.63
CA LEU A 285 13.98 -26.98 0.68
C LEU A 285 14.19 -27.98 -0.46
N LYS A 286 13.68 -29.21 -0.34
CA LYS A 286 13.86 -30.31 -1.32
C LYS A 286 13.53 -29.96 -2.78
N ASP A 287 12.56 -29.06 -3.00
CA ASP A 287 12.11 -28.66 -4.34
C ASP A 287 12.86 -27.40 -4.82
N SER A 288 13.81 -26.86 -4.05
CA SER A 288 14.39 -25.54 -4.31
C SER A 288 15.26 -25.44 -5.57
N GLY A 289 15.71 -26.58 -6.11
CA GLY A 289 16.44 -26.68 -7.37
C GLY A 289 17.95 -26.47 -7.23
N ARG A 290 18.72 -26.93 -8.22
CA ARG A 290 20.20 -26.99 -8.14
C ARG A 290 20.89 -25.62 -8.20
N HIS A 291 20.18 -24.56 -8.58
CA HIS A 291 20.66 -23.18 -8.55
C HIS A 291 20.37 -22.46 -7.21
N SER A 292 19.72 -23.16 -6.27
CA SER A 292 19.43 -22.67 -4.93
C SER A 292 20.72 -22.49 -4.11
N PRO A 293 20.84 -21.42 -3.29
CA PRO A 293 21.92 -21.32 -2.30
C PRO A 293 21.82 -22.40 -1.21
N PHE A 294 20.71 -23.14 -1.17
CA PHE A 294 20.46 -24.24 -0.24
C PHE A 294 20.89 -25.62 -0.78
N TYR A 295 21.31 -25.73 -2.04
CA TYR A 295 21.70 -27.00 -2.64
C TYR A 295 23.08 -27.46 -2.16
N ILE A 296 23.19 -28.71 -1.73
CA ILE A 296 24.45 -29.31 -1.25
C ILE A 296 25.02 -30.25 -2.33
N GLU A 297 24.40 -31.42 -2.52
CA GLU A 297 24.74 -32.49 -3.46
C GLU A 297 23.60 -33.52 -3.53
N ASP A 298 23.49 -34.30 -4.61
CA ASP A 298 22.56 -35.44 -4.76
C ASP A 298 21.12 -35.21 -4.24
N ASP A 299 20.58 -34.04 -4.56
CA ASP A 299 19.25 -33.54 -4.15
C ASP A 299 19.03 -33.44 -2.62
N LEU A 300 20.14 -33.38 -1.86
CA LEU A 300 20.19 -32.93 -0.46
C LEU A 300 20.28 -31.39 -0.40
N TYR A 301 19.53 -30.82 0.55
CA TYR A 301 19.44 -29.38 0.77
C TYR A 301 19.57 -29.04 2.25
N GLY A 302 20.11 -27.85 2.54
CA GLY A 302 20.25 -27.33 3.89
C GLY A 302 20.53 -25.82 3.91
N ILE A 303 20.47 -25.23 5.10
CA ILE A 303 20.74 -23.80 5.29
C ILE A 303 22.26 -23.63 5.45
N PRO A 304 22.97 -22.83 4.62
CA PRO A 304 24.40 -22.64 4.81
C PRO A 304 24.68 -21.99 6.17
N LEU A 305 25.76 -22.41 6.82
CA LEU A 305 26.14 -21.97 8.16
C LEU A 305 27.46 -21.20 8.17
N ARG A 306 27.58 -20.31 9.16
CA ARG A 306 28.83 -19.70 9.63
C ARG A 306 28.95 -19.87 11.14
N MET A 307 30.13 -19.64 11.67
CA MET A 307 30.41 -19.60 13.10
C MET A 307 31.06 -18.26 13.39
N ASP A 308 30.52 -17.46 14.31
CA ASP A 308 31.16 -16.21 14.66
C ASP A 308 32.41 -16.41 15.54
N GLU A 309 33.09 -15.31 15.85
CA GLU A 309 34.28 -15.28 16.73
C GLU A 309 34.02 -15.84 18.14
N ASN A 310 32.75 -15.90 18.57
CA ASN A 310 32.30 -16.45 19.85
C ASN A 310 31.78 -17.89 19.73
N ALA A 311 32.09 -18.57 18.62
CA ALA A 311 31.68 -19.93 18.31
C ALA A 311 30.15 -20.15 18.21
N GLN A 312 29.37 -19.08 17.98
CA GLN A 312 27.92 -19.22 17.77
C GLN A 312 27.58 -19.49 16.29
N PRO A 313 26.71 -20.46 15.98
CA PRO A 313 26.25 -20.71 14.63
C PRO A 313 25.31 -19.62 14.13
N GLN A 314 25.64 -19.04 12.98
CA GLN A 314 24.81 -18.06 12.28
C GLN A 314 24.24 -18.67 10.99
N LEU A 315 22.95 -18.49 10.73
CA LEU A 315 22.32 -18.96 9.48
C LEU A 315 22.63 -17.97 8.34
N VAL A 316 23.01 -18.43 7.16
CA VAL A 316 23.23 -17.53 6.00
C VAL A 316 21.92 -17.31 5.25
N LEU A 317 21.02 -16.51 5.85
CA LEU A 317 19.69 -16.18 5.34
C LEU A 317 19.55 -14.65 5.15
N ARG A 318 19.23 -14.21 3.93
CA ARG A 318 19.27 -12.78 3.57
C ARG A 318 18.27 -11.99 4.40
N ALA A 319 18.80 -11.01 5.13
CA ALA A 319 18.06 -10.08 6.00
C ALA A 319 17.20 -10.73 7.09
N ALA A 320 17.36 -12.04 7.33
CA ALA A 320 16.58 -12.80 8.30
C ALA A 320 17.04 -12.58 9.74
N MET A 321 16.17 -12.90 10.70
CA MET A 321 16.41 -12.62 12.13
C MET A 321 17.67 -13.31 12.66
N GLY A 322 17.85 -14.58 12.28
CA GLY A 322 18.90 -15.47 12.75
C GLY A 322 20.18 -15.45 11.93
N SER A 323 20.44 -14.37 11.20
CA SER A 323 21.56 -14.27 10.27
C SER A 323 22.69 -13.35 10.72
N ASP A 324 23.87 -13.59 10.16
CA ASP A 324 25.09 -12.78 10.22
C ASP A 324 25.00 -11.48 9.37
N PHE A 325 23.95 -11.29 8.57
CA PHE A 325 23.78 -10.01 7.86
C PHE A 325 23.56 -8.86 8.85
N ASN A 326 24.29 -7.75 8.63
CA ASN A 326 24.12 -6.51 9.39
C ASN A 326 22.69 -5.98 9.21
N PHE A 327 22.27 -5.80 7.95
CA PHE A 327 20.91 -5.40 7.58
C PHE A 327 19.92 -6.56 7.76
N VAL A 328 18.97 -6.41 8.68
CA VAL A 328 17.86 -7.33 8.91
C VAL A 328 16.53 -6.56 8.83
N ASN A 329 15.62 -7.01 7.96
CA ASN A 329 14.35 -6.34 7.67
C ASN A 329 13.11 -7.23 7.92
N TYR A 330 13.25 -8.21 8.81
CA TYR A 330 12.16 -9.02 9.31
C TYR A 330 11.91 -8.65 10.77
N ALA A 331 10.65 -8.45 11.15
CA ALA A 331 10.26 -8.31 12.56
C ALA A 331 9.80 -9.64 13.21
N ASN A 332 9.92 -10.77 12.48
CA ASN A 332 9.56 -12.11 12.93
C ASN A 332 10.50 -13.17 12.33
N LEU A 333 10.54 -14.37 12.90
CA LEU A 333 11.27 -15.51 12.35
C LEU A 333 10.66 -15.99 11.02
N LEU A 334 11.52 -16.40 10.08
CA LEU A 334 11.17 -17.08 8.84
C LEU A 334 10.51 -18.45 9.06
N GLU A 335 9.74 -18.95 8.09
CA GLU A 335 9.26 -20.35 8.12
C GLU A 335 10.42 -21.34 8.27
N LEU A 336 11.53 -21.06 7.57
CA LEU A 336 12.76 -21.85 7.59
C LEU A 336 13.50 -21.78 8.94
N GLU A 337 13.45 -20.63 9.63
CA GLU A 337 13.98 -20.47 10.99
C GLU A 337 13.10 -21.19 12.03
N LEU A 338 11.78 -21.15 11.85
CA LEU A 338 10.84 -21.94 12.65
C LEU A 338 11.03 -23.45 12.40
N ALA A 339 11.35 -23.87 11.18
CA ALA A 339 11.67 -25.27 10.87
C ALA A 339 12.95 -25.77 11.56
N VAL A 340 14.00 -24.94 11.64
CA VAL A 340 15.20 -25.22 12.48
C VAL A 340 14.80 -25.47 13.93
N LEU A 341 13.89 -24.66 14.49
CA LEU A 341 13.40 -24.89 15.85
C LEU A 341 12.60 -26.20 15.97
N GLN A 342 11.82 -26.60 14.96
CA GLN A 342 11.16 -27.91 14.96
C GLN A 342 12.17 -29.07 14.97
N ASP A 343 13.20 -29.00 14.12
CA ASP A 343 14.26 -30.02 14.03
C ASP A 343 15.05 -30.14 15.35
N LEU A 344 15.23 -29.03 16.08
CA LEU A 344 15.83 -29.01 17.43
C LEU A 344 14.86 -29.47 18.55
N GLY A 345 13.62 -29.84 18.22
CA GLY A 345 12.63 -30.39 19.14
C GLY A 345 11.71 -29.36 19.82
N TYR A 346 11.69 -28.10 19.39
CA TYR A 346 10.74 -27.11 19.90
C TYR A 346 9.34 -27.30 19.29
N ALA A 347 8.32 -27.18 20.14
CA ALA A 347 6.91 -27.32 19.75
C ALA A 347 6.35 -26.07 19.05
N VAL A 348 6.94 -25.70 17.90
CA VAL A 348 6.44 -24.62 17.03
C VAL A 348 5.64 -25.18 15.84
N ASN A 349 4.71 -24.37 15.31
CA ASN A 349 3.92 -24.70 14.12
C ASN A 349 4.03 -23.58 13.09
N PRO A 350 4.94 -23.70 12.09
CA PRO A 350 5.18 -22.64 11.11
C PRO A 350 3.92 -22.23 10.32
N ARG A 351 2.97 -23.15 10.12
CA ARG A 351 1.70 -22.92 9.38
C ARG A 351 0.74 -21.93 10.04
N VAL A 352 0.99 -21.53 11.30
CA VAL A 352 0.27 -20.45 11.98
C VAL A 352 0.79 -19.08 11.55
N HIS A 353 2.05 -19.01 11.12
CA HIS A 353 2.74 -17.78 10.71
C HIS A 353 2.91 -17.66 9.20
N TYR A 354 3.05 -18.78 8.48
CA TYR A 354 3.26 -18.84 7.04
C TYR A 354 2.19 -19.70 6.36
N GLY A 355 1.53 -19.19 5.33
CA GLY A 355 0.51 -19.94 4.58
C GLY A 355 1.09 -20.84 3.48
N TYR A 356 2.07 -20.33 2.74
CA TYR A 356 2.84 -21.03 1.73
C TYR A 356 4.16 -20.29 1.49
N SER A 357 5.26 -21.01 1.27
CA SER A 357 6.56 -20.41 0.96
C SER A 357 7.17 -21.00 -0.32
N VAL A 358 7.74 -20.12 -1.15
CA VAL A 358 8.44 -20.44 -2.40
C VAL A 358 9.94 -20.22 -2.16
N TYR A 359 10.65 -21.32 -1.92
CA TYR A 359 12.11 -21.35 -1.77
C TYR A 359 12.83 -21.75 -3.08
N ASN A 360 12.13 -21.85 -4.21
CA ASN A 360 12.69 -22.33 -5.47
C ASN A 360 13.51 -21.26 -6.23
N PHE A 361 14.64 -21.66 -6.80
CA PHE A 361 15.53 -20.80 -7.57
C PHE A 361 15.66 -21.31 -9.00
N GLY A 362 15.06 -20.58 -9.95
CA GLY A 362 15.28 -20.77 -11.38
C GLY A 362 16.48 -19.97 -11.89
N THR A 363 16.59 -19.88 -13.21
CA THR A 363 17.55 -19.01 -13.91
C THR A 363 16.82 -18.11 -14.91
N LYS A 364 17.55 -17.24 -15.60
CA LYS A 364 16.99 -16.42 -16.68
C LYS A 364 16.58 -17.29 -17.88
N GLU A 365 17.32 -18.36 -18.11
CA GLU A 365 17.12 -19.34 -19.18
C GLU A 365 15.99 -20.32 -18.82
N GLU A 366 15.88 -20.68 -17.54
CA GLU A 366 14.92 -21.66 -17.00
C GLU A 366 14.13 -21.07 -15.81
N PRO A 367 13.16 -20.16 -16.06
CA PRO A 367 12.27 -19.63 -15.02
C PRO A 367 11.22 -20.68 -14.60
N LEU A 368 10.95 -20.75 -13.30
CA LEU A 368 10.10 -21.77 -12.69
C LEU A 368 8.63 -21.35 -12.66
N ARG A 369 7.79 -22.01 -13.46
CA ARG A 369 6.35 -21.74 -13.54
C ARG A 369 5.56 -22.56 -12.53
N GLN A 370 4.82 -21.89 -11.64
CA GLN A 370 4.03 -22.53 -10.60
C GLN A 370 2.57 -22.04 -10.60
N GLN A 371 1.63 -22.99 -10.62
CA GLN A 371 0.21 -22.73 -10.39
C GLN A 371 -0.09 -22.91 -8.89
N LEU A 372 -0.26 -21.80 -8.17
CA LEU A 372 -0.58 -21.84 -6.75
C LEU A 372 -2.09 -21.73 -6.58
N ASN A 373 -2.68 -22.67 -5.83
CA ASN A 373 -4.07 -22.62 -5.36
C ASN A 373 -4.07 -22.23 -3.88
N LEU A 374 -3.81 -20.95 -3.65
CA LEU A 374 -3.58 -20.36 -2.34
C LEU A 374 -4.83 -20.43 -1.46
N ARG A 375 -4.64 -20.89 -0.24
CA ARG A 375 -5.62 -20.79 0.83
C ARG A 375 -4.90 -20.54 2.14
N TYR A 376 -5.01 -19.31 2.64
CA TYR A 376 -4.54 -18.96 3.99
C TYR A 376 -5.68 -18.33 4.77
N ALA A 377 -5.95 -18.86 5.96
CA ALA A 377 -7.08 -18.54 6.82
C ALA A 377 -6.83 -19.10 8.24
N ALA A 378 -7.72 -18.84 9.20
CA ALA A 378 -7.68 -19.52 10.50
C ALA A 378 -7.88 -21.04 10.31
N LEU A 379 -7.13 -21.83 11.08
CA LEU A 379 -7.23 -23.29 11.13
C LEU A 379 -8.33 -23.73 12.11
N ASP A 380 -9.04 -24.81 11.79
CA ASP A 380 -9.91 -25.51 12.74
C ASP A 380 -9.09 -26.45 13.65
N ALA A 381 -9.74 -27.04 14.66
CA ALA A 381 -9.12 -28.00 15.57
C ALA A 381 -8.58 -29.30 14.90
N LYS A 382 -8.78 -29.47 13.59
CA LYS A 382 -8.25 -30.57 12.77
C LYS A 382 -7.16 -30.08 11.80
N GLY A 383 -6.66 -28.84 11.95
CA GLY A 383 -5.63 -28.27 11.10
C GLY A 383 -6.10 -27.91 9.68
N ARG A 384 -7.41 -27.69 9.47
CA ARG A 384 -7.97 -27.35 8.15
C ARG A 384 -8.35 -25.87 8.09
N TYR A 385 -8.02 -25.21 6.99
CA TYR A 385 -8.42 -23.82 6.77
C TYR A 385 -9.95 -23.62 6.82
N THR A 386 -10.39 -22.58 7.52
CA THR A 386 -11.78 -22.18 7.67
C THR A 386 -12.17 -21.12 6.62
N ARG A 387 -13.09 -20.21 6.95
CA ARG A 387 -13.41 -18.98 6.21
C ARG A 387 -13.08 -17.69 6.99
N LEU A 388 -12.55 -17.82 8.22
CA LEU A 388 -12.17 -16.68 9.05
C LEU A 388 -10.70 -16.32 8.77
N PRO A 389 -10.29 -15.04 8.87
CA PRO A 389 -8.89 -14.67 8.72
C PRO A 389 -7.97 -15.36 9.73
N ALA A 390 -6.76 -15.75 9.29
CA ALA A 390 -5.71 -16.25 10.17
C ALA A 390 -5.35 -15.21 11.23
N GLN A 391 -5.29 -15.57 12.51
CA GLN A 391 -4.94 -14.64 13.59
C GLN A 391 -3.47 -14.81 13.96
N ALA A 392 -2.60 -14.06 13.29
CA ALA A 392 -1.16 -14.09 13.49
C ALA A 392 -0.60 -12.65 13.36
N PRO A 393 -0.11 -12.02 14.46
CA PRO A 393 0.25 -10.60 14.47
C PRO A 393 1.19 -10.15 13.35
N LEU A 394 2.16 -11.00 13.00
CA LEU A 394 3.16 -10.79 11.94
C LEU A 394 3.15 -11.97 10.93
N GLY A 395 1.97 -12.56 10.69
CA GLY A 395 1.83 -13.69 9.76
C GLY A 395 1.89 -13.28 8.30
N VAL A 396 2.47 -14.14 7.45
CA VAL A 396 2.65 -13.98 6.01
C VAL A 396 1.81 -15.03 5.25
N GLY A 397 0.93 -14.61 4.35
CA GLY A 397 0.09 -15.54 3.60
C GLY A 397 0.84 -16.34 2.51
N LEU A 398 1.64 -15.65 1.71
CA LEU A 398 2.57 -16.24 0.73
C LEU A 398 3.94 -15.57 0.88
N HIS A 399 4.99 -16.35 1.07
CA HIS A 399 6.38 -15.87 1.06
C HIS A 399 7.10 -16.33 -0.20
N VAL A 400 7.81 -15.43 -0.88
CA VAL A 400 8.59 -15.72 -2.09
C VAL A 400 10.04 -15.31 -1.84
N TYR A 401 10.80 -16.21 -1.22
CA TYR A 401 12.21 -16.03 -0.92
C TYR A 401 13.11 -16.37 -2.13
N GLY A 402 12.65 -17.34 -2.94
CA GLY A 402 13.32 -17.78 -4.17
C GLY A 402 13.29 -16.75 -5.31
N SER A 403 14.11 -16.96 -6.34
CA SER A 403 14.26 -16.09 -7.52
C SER A 403 13.86 -16.79 -8.82
N TYR A 404 13.52 -16.02 -9.86
CA TYR A 404 13.10 -16.50 -11.18
C TYR A 404 11.84 -17.40 -11.17
N ASN A 405 10.84 -17.07 -10.34
CA ASN A 405 9.56 -17.78 -10.28
C ASN A 405 8.44 -17.03 -11.03
N ASP A 406 7.78 -17.69 -11.97
CA ASP A 406 6.52 -17.30 -12.62
C ASP A 406 5.35 -17.88 -11.79
N LEU A 407 4.78 -17.11 -10.87
CA LEU A 407 3.75 -17.55 -9.93
C LEU A 407 2.35 -17.08 -10.34
N HIS A 408 1.46 -18.02 -10.66
CA HIS A 408 0.02 -17.74 -10.84
C HIS A 408 -0.75 -18.07 -9.56
N ALA A 409 -1.10 -17.03 -8.81
CA ALA A 409 -1.60 -17.06 -7.43
C ALA A 409 -3.14 -17.05 -7.37
N ALA A 410 -3.77 -18.15 -7.77
CA ALA A 410 -5.21 -18.33 -7.68
C ALA A 410 -5.65 -18.58 -6.21
N GLY A 411 -6.78 -18.02 -5.77
CA GLY A 411 -7.39 -18.36 -4.49
C GLY A 411 -7.51 -17.19 -3.50
N SER A 412 -7.37 -17.45 -2.20
CA SER A 412 -7.57 -16.41 -1.18
C SER A 412 -6.62 -16.50 0.01
N ILE A 413 -6.05 -15.36 0.34
CA ILE A 413 -5.27 -15.11 1.55
C ILE A 413 -6.09 -14.19 2.45
N LEU A 414 -6.49 -14.70 3.61
CA LEU A 414 -7.26 -13.98 4.62
C LEU A 414 -6.46 -13.97 5.92
N THR A 415 -5.92 -12.84 6.32
CA THR A 415 -5.11 -12.69 7.54
C THR A 415 -5.54 -11.49 8.37
N LYS A 416 -5.38 -11.58 9.69
CA LYS A 416 -5.66 -10.55 10.67
C LYS A 416 -4.53 -10.50 11.71
N GLY A 417 -3.83 -9.39 11.79
CA GLY A 417 -2.66 -9.26 12.66
C GLY A 417 -2.02 -7.88 12.54
N ALA A 418 -1.43 -7.38 13.63
CA ALA A 418 -0.93 -6.01 13.77
C ALA A 418 -0.15 -5.51 12.54
N GLY A 419 0.80 -6.29 12.03
CA GLY A 419 1.55 -6.02 10.81
C GLY A 419 1.58 -7.21 9.87
N ALA A 420 0.50 -7.99 9.82
CA ALA A 420 0.43 -9.17 8.95
C ALA A 420 0.63 -8.78 7.47
N ILE A 421 1.21 -9.69 6.68
CA ILE A 421 1.44 -9.49 5.25
C ILE A 421 0.63 -10.52 4.45
N GLY A 422 -0.03 -10.09 3.38
CA GLY A 422 -0.70 -10.99 2.45
C GLY A 422 0.32 -11.80 1.63
N VAL A 423 1.14 -11.10 0.85
CA VAL A 423 2.25 -11.68 0.05
C VAL A 423 3.53 -10.90 0.33
N ARG A 424 4.65 -11.58 0.62
CA ARG A 424 6.00 -10.99 0.79
C ARG A 424 6.95 -11.59 -0.26
N ILE A 425 7.69 -10.76 -0.99
CA ILE A 425 8.67 -11.16 -2.01
C ILE A 425 10.06 -10.61 -1.65
N ASP A 426 11.05 -11.47 -1.50
CA ASP A 426 12.44 -11.13 -1.16
C ASP A 426 13.48 -11.62 -2.21
N GLY A 427 13.04 -12.39 -3.21
CA GLY A 427 13.88 -12.80 -4.34
C GLY A 427 13.85 -11.83 -5.53
N SER A 428 14.70 -12.08 -6.53
CA SER A 428 14.79 -11.29 -7.77
C SER A 428 14.11 -11.98 -8.95
N ASN A 429 13.74 -11.21 -9.98
CA ASN A 429 13.19 -11.68 -11.26
C ASN A 429 11.93 -12.57 -11.10
N ASN A 430 11.18 -12.42 -10.02
CA ASN A 430 9.92 -13.14 -9.82
C ASN A 430 8.78 -12.39 -10.51
N ARG A 431 7.82 -13.14 -11.07
CA ARG A 431 6.58 -12.62 -11.62
C ARG A 431 5.40 -13.16 -10.83
N LEU A 432 4.69 -12.29 -10.11
CA LEU A 432 3.45 -12.63 -9.42
C LEU A 432 2.24 -12.19 -10.25
N ILE A 433 1.36 -13.13 -10.56
CA ILE A 433 0.06 -12.88 -11.18
C ILE A 433 -1.04 -13.23 -10.18
N LEU A 434 -1.81 -12.23 -9.76
CA LEU A 434 -3.02 -12.38 -8.94
C LEU A 434 -4.24 -12.26 -9.87
N PRO A 435 -4.87 -13.36 -10.31
CA PRO A 435 -5.96 -13.33 -11.28
C PRO A 435 -7.25 -12.73 -10.71
N TYR A 436 -8.16 -12.31 -11.60
CA TYR A 436 -9.40 -11.56 -11.29
C TYR A 436 -10.26 -12.08 -10.12
N LEU A 437 -10.34 -13.41 -9.93
CA LEU A 437 -11.16 -14.02 -8.86
C LEU A 437 -10.41 -14.19 -7.53
N SER A 438 -9.11 -13.87 -7.47
CA SER A 438 -8.33 -13.96 -6.24
C SER A 438 -8.57 -12.78 -5.29
N LEU A 439 -8.38 -13.04 -4.00
CA LEU A 439 -8.51 -12.04 -2.92
C LEU A 439 -7.34 -12.14 -1.94
N ILE A 440 -6.66 -11.03 -1.70
CA ILE A 440 -5.77 -10.82 -0.56
C ILE A 440 -6.46 -9.84 0.38
N MET A 441 -6.76 -10.28 1.60
CA MET A 441 -7.36 -9.48 2.67
C MET A 441 -6.47 -9.50 3.91
N VAL A 442 -6.07 -8.31 4.36
CA VAL A 442 -5.11 -8.10 5.46
C VAL A 442 -5.70 -7.12 6.47
N ASP A 443 -6.36 -7.64 7.49
CA ASP A 443 -7.02 -6.86 8.55
C ASP A 443 -6.03 -6.61 9.71
N GLY A 444 -5.26 -5.52 9.61
CA GLY A 444 -4.19 -5.23 10.57
C GLY A 444 -3.82 -3.76 10.58
N PRO A 445 -3.71 -3.09 11.75
CA PRO A 445 -3.32 -1.69 11.86
C PRO A 445 -2.18 -1.26 10.94
N GLN A 446 -1.10 -2.03 10.83
CA GLN A 446 0.07 -1.82 9.96
C GLN A 446 0.23 -2.95 8.92
N GLY A 447 -0.88 -3.61 8.58
CA GLY A 447 -0.89 -4.75 7.67
C GLY A 447 -0.73 -4.35 6.21
N ALA A 448 -0.02 -5.17 5.43
CA ALA A 448 0.24 -4.90 4.01
C ALA A 448 -0.22 -6.03 3.08
N GLY A 449 -0.91 -5.69 1.99
CA GLY A 449 -1.48 -6.65 1.04
C GLY A 449 -0.41 -7.41 0.26
N VAL A 450 0.35 -6.73 -0.59
CA VAL A 450 1.49 -7.28 -1.33
C VAL A 450 2.73 -6.43 -1.06
N VAL A 451 3.80 -7.05 -0.56
CA VAL A 451 5.07 -6.41 -0.23
C VAL A 451 6.17 -7.02 -1.09
N VAL A 452 6.94 -6.17 -1.78
CA VAL A 452 8.25 -6.55 -2.33
C VAL A 452 9.29 -5.88 -1.45
N SER A 453 10.10 -6.70 -0.77
CA SER A 453 10.97 -6.31 0.34
C SER A 453 12.46 -6.56 0.12
N ASN A 454 12.83 -7.27 -0.95
CA ASN A 454 14.22 -7.39 -1.40
C ASN A 454 14.26 -7.87 -2.87
N GLY A 455 15.45 -7.90 -3.47
CA GLY A 455 15.66 -8.30 -4.86
C GLY A 455 15.46 -7.18 -5.88
N HIS A 456 15.53 -7.54 -7.16
CA HIS A 456 15.33 -6.62 -8.29
C HIS A 456 14.55 -7.28 -9.44
N ASP A 457 14.05 -6.45 -10.35
CA ASP A 457 13.33 -6.75 -11.58
C ASP A 457 12.07 -7.61 -11.42
N ASN A 458 11.48 -7.62 -10.22
CA ASN A 458 10.21 -8.29 -9.96
C ASN A 458 9.04 -7.66 -10.76
N VAL A 459 8.07 -8.47 -11.15
CA VAL A 459 6.88 -8.08 -11.90
C VAL A 459 5.61 -8.47 -11.14
N LEU A 460 4.77 -7.48 -10.79
CA LEU A 460 3.44 -7.72 -10.23
C LEU A 460 2.37 -7.53 -11.32
N SER A 461 1.37 -8.42 -11.35
CA SER A 461 0.19 -8.34 -12.21
C SER A 461 -1.06 -8.61 -11.39
N LEU A 462 -1.73 -7.53 -10.98
CA LEU A 462 -2.82 -7.53 -9.99
C LEU A 462 -4.16 -7.31 -10.71
N GLU A 463 -4.75 -8.41 -11.16
CA GLU A 463 -6.08 -8.46 -11.80
C GLU A 463 -7.19 -8.71 -10.77
N GLY A 464 -6.86 -9.39 -9.67
CA GLY A 464 -7.74 -9.67 -8.54
C GLY A 464 -7.90 -8.50 -7.57
N ARG A 465 -8.18 -8.80 -6.30
CA ARG A 465 -8.42 -7.79 -5.26
C ARG A 465 -7.39 -7.87 -4.14
N VAL A 466 -6.83 -6.73 -3.77
CA VAL A 466 -5.92 -6.55 -2.63
C VAL A 466 -6.53 -5.52 -1.69
N HIS A 467 -6.77 -5.89 -0.44
CA HIS A 467 -7.54 -5.08 0.51
C HIS A 467 -6.88 -5.10 1.90
N ALA A 468 -6.32 -3.96 2.32
CA ALA A 468 -5.64 -3.75 3.59
C ALA A 468 -6.31 -2.63 4.42
N PRO A 469 -7.50 -2.86 5.01
CA PRO A 469 -8.33 -1.82 5.63
C PRO A 469 -7.88 -1.39 7.03
N GLY A 470 -6.65 -1.69 7.45
CA GLY A 470 -6.08 -1.22 8.70
C GLY A 470 -5.79 0.28 8.68
N LEU A 471 -5.63 0.92 9.85
CA LEU A 471 -5.41 2.38 9.95
C LEU A 471 -4.20 2.87 9.15
N GLU A 472 -3.06 2.20 9.32
CA GLU A 472 -1.83 2.36 8.52
C GLU A 472 -1.71 1.25 7.46
N GLY A 473 -2.84 0.68 7.03
CA GLY A 473 -2.87 -0.43 6.09
C GLY A 473 -2.45 -0.01 4.68
N VAL A 474 -1.63 -0.85 4.03
CA VAL A 474 -1.10 -0.57 2.68
C VAL A 474 -1.49 -1.67 1.69
N GLY A 475 -2.09 -1.31 0.56
CA GLY A 475 -2.49 -2.28 -0.46
C GLY A 475 -1.29 -2.99 -1.11
N VAL A 476 -0.44 -2.22 -1.80
CA VAL A 476 0.81 -2.67 -2.42
C VAL A 476 1.97 -1.83 -1.90
N MET A 477 3.05 -2.47 -1.47
CA MET A 477 4.24 -1.85 -0.92
C MET A 477 5.50 -2.32 -1.67
N ALA A 478 6.27 -1.36 -2.20
CA ALA A 478 7.64 -1.58 -2.64
C ALA A 478 8.56 -0.83 -1.68
N SER A 479 9.29 -1.55 -0.84
CA SER A 479 10.20 -0.97 0.16
C SER A 479 11.17 -2.03 0.65
N PHE A 480 12.46 -1.73 0.73
CA PHE A 480 13.40 -2.63 1.40
C PHE A 480 13.20 -2.66 2.93
N GLY A 481 12.32 -1.81 3.47
CA GLY A 481 12.21 -1.57 4.90
C GLY A 481 13.46 -0.90 5.47
N ASP A 482 13.48 -0.80 6.79
CA ASP A 482 14.63 -0.34 7.55
C ASP A 482 15.34 -1.53 8.21
N ASP A 483 16.61 -1.36 8.57
CA ASP A 483 17.31 -2.30 9.43
C ASP A 483 16.74 -2.24 10.86
N ILE A 484 16.53 -3.39 11.50
CA ILE A 484 15.99 -3.46 12.87
C ILE A 484 16.86 -2.71 13.90
N TYR A 485 18.15 -2.51 13.65
CA TYR A 485 18.99 -1.70 14.53
C TYR A 485 18.90 -0.21 14.19
N SER A 486 19.18 0.18 12.95
CA SER A 486 19.04 1.58 12.49
C SER A 486 19.43 1.70 11.02
N LYS A 487 18.84 2.65 10.26
CA LYS A 487 19.42 3.16 9.00
C LYS A 487 20.88 3.64 9.15
N LEU A 488 21.37 3.93 10.37
CA LEU A 488 22.78 4.24 10.65
C LEU A 488 23.71 3.02 10.55
N THR A 489 23.21 1.82 10.86
CA THR A 489 23.96 0.55 10.86
C THR A 489 24.17 0.04 9.44
N GLU A 490 23.09 -0.08 8.68
CA GLU A 490 23.14 -0.28 7.23
C GLU A 490 21.82 0.17 6.62
N ALA A 491 21.87 0.94 5.52
CA ALA A 491 20.72 1.23 4.69
C ALA A 491 20.89 0.50 3.35
N GLN A 492 19.82 -0.15 2.89
CA GLN A 492 19.77 -0.89 1.63
C GLN A 492 18.61 -0.39 0.76
N GLY A 493 18.78 -0.50 -0.55
CA GLY A 493 17.74 -0.15 -1.50
C GLY A 493 18.12 -0.45 -2.95
N SER A 494 17.24 -0.06 -3.88
CA SER A 494 17.55 -0.07 -5.31
C SER A 494 18.75 0.82 -5.59
N TRP A 495 19.79 0.24 -6.20
CA TRP A 495 21.08 0.87 -6.48
C TRP A 495 21.78 1.52 -5.28
N GLN A 496 21.45 1.17 -4.04
CA GLN A 496 22.03 1.82 -2.86
C GLN A 496 22.37 0.83 -1.74
N ARG A 497 23.53 1.04 -1.13
CA ARG A 497 23.98 0.36 0.08
C ARG A 497 24.99 1.23 0.81
N THR A 498 24.62 1.73 1.98
CA THR A 498 25.39 2.72 2.74
C THR A 498 25.37 2.39 4.24
N ARG A 499 26.30 2.97 5.01
CA ARG A 499 26.38 2.83 6.47
C ARG A 499 26.97 4.10 7.08
N ALA A 500 26.32 4.64 8.11
CA ALA A 500 26.76 5.87 8.75
C ALA A 500 27.91 5.64 9.75
N VAL A 501 27.92 4.49 10.44
CA VAL A 501 28.93 4.17 11.46
C VAL A 501 30.06 3.31 10.86
N PRO A 502 31.33 3.75 10.86
CA PRO A 502 32.42 2.87 10.43
C PRO A 502 32.52 1.64 11.35
N SER A 503 32.72 0.44 10.78
CA SER A 503 33.09 -0.72 11.60
C SER A 503 34.52 -0.57 12.09
N GLU A 504 34.82 -1.02 13.32
CA GLU A 504 36.14 -0.86 13.96
C GLU A 504 37.31 -1.45 13.15
N SER A 505 37.02 -2.39 12.24
CA SER A 505 37.96 -3.09 11.37
C SER A 505 37.83 -2.77 9.86
N GLY A 506 37.02 -1.78 9.46
CA GLY A 506 36.67 -1.55 8.04
C GLY A 506 36.73 -0.10 7.56
N PRO A 507 36.70 0.13 6.23
CA PRO A 507 36.67 1.48 5.67
C PRO A 507 35.42 2.25 6.14
N ARG A 508 35.55 3.59 6.25
CA ARG A 508 34.39 4.48 6.45
C ARG A 508 33.40 4.26 5.29
N ALA A 509 32.18 3.89 5.63
CA ALA A 509 31.29 3.14 4.74
C ALA A 509 30.21 4.02 4.07
N ASP A 510 30.62 5.13 3.45
CA ASP A 510 29.72 5.93 2.61
C ASP A 510 29.19 5.11 1.41
N LYS A 511 29.97 4.14 0.91
CA LYS A 511 29.58 3.20 -0.16
C LYS A 511 30.06 1.77 0.12
N LEU A 512 29.13 0.83 0.32
CA LEU A 512 29.42 -0.61 0.37
C LEU A 512 29.09 -1.25 -0.99
N PRO A 513 29.80 -2.32 -1.42
CA PRO A 513 29.48 -2.99 -2.68
C PRO A 513 28.05 -3.53 -2.66
N LEU A 514 27.28 -3.21 -3.70
CA LEU A 514 25.92 -3.71 -3.89
C LEU A 514 25.92 -5.24 -4.01
N PHE A 515 24.98 -5.89 -3.32
CA PHE A 515 24.59 -7.25 -3.65
C PHE A 515 23.91 -7.28 -5.02
N SER A 516 23.96 -8.42 -5.73
CA SER A 516 23.20 -8.58 -6.99
C SER A 516 21.71 -8.24 -6.81
N ALA A 517 21.13 -8.60 -5.66
CA ALA A 517 19.78 -8.24 -5.24
C ALA A 517 19.45 -6.73 -5.32
N GLN A 518 20.43 -5.83 -5.28
CA GLN A 518 20.25 -4.37 -5.26
C GLN A 518 20.57 -3.71 -6.62
N GLN A 519 21.11 -4.48 -7.58
CA GLN A 519 21.60 -3.97 -8.88
C GLN A 519 20.46 -3.83 -9.90
N GLY A 520 19.40 -3.13 -9.51
CA GLY A 520 18.21 -2.93 -10.35
C GLY A 520 17.07 -2.24 -9.61
N ALA A 521 15.95 -2.07 -10.30
CA ALA A 521 14.72 -1.62 -9.68
C ALA A 521 14.09 -2.76 -8.87
N LEU A 522 13.56 -2.49 -7.67
CA LEU A 522 12.93 -3.50 -6.82
C LEU A 522 11.77 -4.20 -7.55
N CYS A 523 11.00 -3.41 -8.32
CA CYS A 523 10.08 -3.90 -9.33
C CYS A 523 10.39 -3.27 -10.69
N SER A 524 10.48 -4.08 -11.73
CA SER A 524 10.47 -3.57 -13.10
C SER A 524 9.06 -3.12 -13.50
N LYS A 525 8.02 -3.85 -13.09
CA LYS A 525 6.62 -3.50 -13.41
C LYS A 525 5.66 -3.84 -12.29
N ILE A 526 4.81 -2.88 -11.91
CA ILE A 526 3.59 -3.11 -11.12
C ILE A 526 2.40 -2.84 -12.05
N ASN A 527 1.70 -3.88 -12.46
CA ASN A 527 0.51 -3.76 -13.30
C ASN A 527 -0.74 -3.98 -12.45
N VAL A 528 -1.69 -3.04 -12.47
CA VAL A 528 -2.98 -3.14 -11.81
C VAL A 528 -4.08 -3.05 -12.86
N SER A 529 -4.99 -4.01 -12.84
CA SER A 529 -6.23 -4.00 -13.62
C SER A 529 -7.47 -4.40 -12.80
N GLY A 530 -7.24 -4.94 -11.60
CA GLY A 530 -8.25 -5.23 -10.58
C GLY A 530 -8.41 -4.11 -9.56
N GLN A 531 -8.52 -4.47 -8.28
CA GLN A 531 -8.76 -3.54 -7.18
C GLN A 531 -7.62 -3.57 -6.16
N VAL A 532 -7.13 -2.39 -5.76
CA VAL A 532 -6.13 -2.23 -4.70
C VAL A 532 -6.61 -1.19 -3.70
N GLU A 533 -6.64 -1.56 -2.42
CA GLU A 533 -7.13 -0.72 -1.33
C GLU A 533 -6.24 -0.80 -0.09
N GLY A 534 -5.94 0.35 0.51
CA GLY A 534 -5.31 0.50 1.82
C GLY A 534 -5.48 1.92 2.37
N ASN A 535 -5.70 2.08 3.68
CA ASN A 535 -6.07 3.40 4.23
C ASN A 535 -4.89 4.38 4.34
N GLN A 536 -3.66 3.92 4.59
CA GLN A 536 -2.47 4.80 4.53
C GLN A 536 -2.04 5.02 3.08
N ALA A 537 -2.08 3.97 2.27
CA ALA A 537 -1.85 4.04 0.84
C ALA A 537 -2.46 2.81 0.16
N ALA A 538 -3.09 2.99 -0.98
CA ALA A 538 -3.34 1.87 -1.87
C ALA A 538 -2.03 1.36 -2.46
N ILE A 539 -1.11 2.27 -2.83
CA ILE A 539 0.21 1.94 -3.38
C ILE A 539 1.27 2.82 -2.72
N PHE A 540 2.25 2.20 -2.07
CA PHE A 540 3.38 2.87 -1.43
C PHE A 540 4.70 2.42 -2.04
N ILE A 541 5.51 3.37 -2.50
CA ILE A 541 6.87 3.16 -2.98
C ILE A 541 7.81 3.99 -2.09
N ALA A 542 8.73 3.32 -1.39
CA ALA A 542 9.62 3.95 -0.43
C ALA A 542 10.75 4.78 -1.08
N ASP A 543 11.40 5.61 -0.24
CA ASP A 543 12.63 6.34 -0.57
C ASP A 543 13.78 5.42 -1.01
N ASN A 544 13.81 4.18 -0.52
CA ASN A 544 14.81 3.17 -0.85
C ASN A 544 14.42 2.19 -1.98
N ALA A 545 13.25 2.32 -2.59
CA ALA A 545 12.74 1.34 -3.56
C ALA A 545 12.40 1.97 -4.91
N MET A 546 13.11 1.59 -5.95
CA MET A 546 12.80 2.00 -7.32
C MET A 546 11.75 1.08 -7.93
N VAL A 547 10.73 1.66 -8.56
CA VAL A 547 9.82 0.96 -9.48
C VAL A 547 9.94 1.63 -10.86
N GLN A 548 10.26 0.87 -11.91
CA GLN A 548 10.40 1.44 -13.27
C GLN A 548 9.04 1.84 -13.84
N GLU A 549 8.08 0.91 -13.89
CA GLU A 549 6.73 1.16 -14.41
C GLU A 549 5.63 0.81 -13.39
N LEU A 550 4.71 1.75 -13.17
CA LEU A 550 3.43 1.52 -12.50
C LEU A 550 2.29 1.70 -13.52
N ASN A 551 1.70 0.60 -13.96
CA ASN A 551 0.71 0.57 -15.03
C ASN A 551 -0.70 0.35 -14.45
N LEU A 552 -1.57 1.36 -14.52
CA LEU A 552 -2.98 1.28 -14.13
C LEU A 552 -3.86 1.19 -15.39
N ASN A 553 -4.39 0.00 -15.66
CA ASN A 553 -4.94 -0.37 -16.97
C ASN A 553 -6.33 -1.03 -16.86
N GLY A 554 -7.04 -1.17 -17.98
CA GLY A 554 -8.29 -1.93 -18.04
C GLY A 554 -9.41 -1.31 -17.19
N GLN A 555 -9.71 -1.89 -16.03
CA GLN A 555 -10.74 -1.41 -15.10
C GLN A 555 -10.15 -1.16 -13.69
N ALA A 556 -8.88 -0.74 -13.63
CA ALA A 556 -8.15 -0.54 -12.38
C ALA A 556 -8.90 0.40 -11.40
N MET A 557 -9.12 -0.09 -10.19
CA MET A 557 -9.70 0.68 -9.08
C MET A 557 -8.70 0.76 -7.93
N VAL A 558 -8.28 1.98 -7.60
CA VAL A 558 -7.35 2.29 -6.52
C VAL A 558 -8.12 3.09 -5.46
N LYS A 559 -8.09 2.65 -4.19
CA LYS A 559 -8.77 3.33 -3.08
C LYS A 559 -7.82 3.51 -1.90
N GLY A 560 -7.59 4.76 -1.52
CA GLY A 560 -6.45 5.20 -0.72
C GLY A 560 -5.32 5.73 -1.60
N ASP A 561 -4.37 6.39 -0.95
CA ASP A 561 -3.40 7.24 -1.64
C ASP A 561 -2.35 6.45 -2.45
N ILE A 562 -1.78 7.09 -3.46
CA ILE A 562 -0.59 6.62 -4.18
C ILE A 562 0.59 7.50 -3.74
N ILE A 563 1.49 6.93 -2.95
CA ILE A 563 2.62 7.65 -2.35
C ILE A 563 3.93 7.09 -2.93
N ILE A 564 4.69 7.93 -3.63
CA ILE A 564 5.96 7.56 -4.26
C ILE A 564 7.06 8.48 -3.72
N LYS A 565 7.78 7.96 -2.72
CA LYS A 565 8.91 8.63 -2.06
C LYS A 565 10.24 8.41 -2.78
N TRP A 566 10.29 7.50 -3.75
CA TRP A 566 11.48 7.31 -4.58
C TRP A 566 11.79 8.59 -5.36
N GLN A 567 12.92 9.20 -5.02
CA GLN A 567 13.47 10.37 -5.69
C GLN A 567 14.92 10.06 -6.00
N PRO A 568 15.28 9.71 -7.25
CA PRO A 568 16.66 9.44 -7.58
C PRO A 568 17.48 10.72 -7.40
N GLN A 569 18.56 10.65 -6.63
CA GLN A 569 19.53 11.74 -6.49
C GLN A 569 20.83 11.26 -7.15
N LEU A 570 21.09 11.74 -8.37
CA LEU A 570 22.34 11.45 -9.07
C LEU A 570 23.45 12.32 -8.50
N GLN A 571 24.55 11.69 -8.06
CA GLN A 571 25.78 12.40 -7.72
C GLN A 571 26.50 12.84 -9.01
N HIS A 572 25.96 13.85 -9.68
CA HIS A 572 26.67 14.57 -10.74
C HIS A 572 27.60 15.62 -10.14
N ASP A 573 28.82 15.16 -9.87
CA ASP A 573 30.06 15.94 -9.92
C ASP A 573 30.05 17.36 -9.34
N THR A 574 29.64 17.50 -8.07
CA THR A 574 30.13 18.60 -7.25
C THR A 574 31.49 18.23 -6.66
N ALA A 575 32.55 18.52 -7.41
CA ALA A 575 33.90 18.60 -6.87
C ALA A 575 33.90 19.56 -5.67
N GLY A 576 34.03 19.01 -4.44
CA GLY A 576 34.06 19.81 -3.21
C GLY A 576 32.71 20.00 -2.51
N ALA A 577 32.04 18.92 -2.11
CA ALA A 577 31.26 18.99 -0.88
C ALA A 577 32.23 19.22 0.30
N PRO A 578 32.07 20.28 1.12
CA PRO A 578 33.03 20.60 2.17
C PRO A 578 33.06 19.50 3.23
N TYR A 579 34.27 19.00 3.53
CA TYR A 579 34.51 18.09 4.65
C TYR A 579 34.27 18.84 5.98
N TRP A 580 33.10 18.65 6.59
CA TRP A 580 32.79 19.21 7.90
C TRP A 580 33.54 18.46 9.02
N GLN A 581 34.75 18.92 9.33
CA GLN A 581 35.42 18.57 10.57
C GLN A 581 34.91 19.45 11.72
N GLY A 582 34.31 18.85 12.75
CA GLY A 582 34.29 19.44 14.09
C GLY A 582 32.99 20.06 14.63
N MET A 583 31.80 19.56 14.26
CA MET A 583 30.56 19.88 14.99
C MET A 583 29.87 18.62 15.54
N ALA A 584 29.12 18.80 16.65
CA ALA A 584 28.57 17.70 17.44
C ALA A 584 27.40 16.97 16.76
N PRO A 585 27.20 15.66 17.01
CA PRO A 585 26.21 14.85 16.32
C PRO A 585 24.80 15.08 16.88
N GLN A 586 24.16 16.18 16.49
CA GLN A 586 22.71 16.35 16.62
C GLN A 586 22.10 16.77 15.28
N LEU A 587 21.35 15.85 14.69
CA LEU A 587 20.25 16.11 13.74
C LEU A 587 20.60 16.85 12.42
N GLU A 588 21.49 16.28 11.61
CA GLU A 588 21.41 16.45 10.14
C GLU A 588 20.73 15.23 9.47
N ALA A 589 19.47 14.99 9.85
CA ALA A 589 18.61 13.95 9.25
C ALA A 589 18.19 14.25 7.78
N GLY A 590 18.79 15.26 7.15
CA GLY A 590 18.53 15.69 5.77
C GLY A 590 19.71 15.56 4.80
N PHE A 591 20.92 15.21 5.26
CA PHE A 591 22.13 15.21 4.41
C PHE A 591 22.67 13.83 4.01
N LEU A 592 22.13 12.73 4.56
CA LEU A 592 22.36 11.39 4.03
C LEU A 592 21.43 11.09 2.84
N GLY A 593 21.50 11.92 1.81
CA GLY A 593 20.96 11.57 0.49
C GLY A 593 21.71 10.34 -0.02
N ALA A 594 21.04 9.19 -0.06
CA ALA A 594 21.68 7.92 -0.38
C ALA A 594 22.23 7.94 -1.81
N VAL A 595 23.56 7.96 -1.94
CA VAL A 595 24.23 8.03 -3.23
C VAL A 595 23.96 6.75 -4.02
N LEU A 596 23.27 6.87 -5.15
CA LEU A 596 22.99 5.76 -6.04
C LEU A 596 24.28 5.28 -6.73
N GLN A 597 24.60 4.00 -6.53
CA GLN A 597 25.67 3.25 -7.18
C GLN A 597 25.18 2.67 -8.52
N VAL A 598 24.76 3.54 -9.43
CA VAL A 598 24.30 3.18 -10.79
C VAL A 598 25.47 3.06 -11.77
N PRO A 599 25.33 2.31 -12.89
CA PRO A 599 26.30 2.34 -13.98
C PRO A 599 26.54 3.75 -14.52
N ALA A 600 27.78 4.03 -14.92
CA ALA A 600 28.14 5.32 -15.52
C ALA A 600 27.29 5.59 -16.78
N ASN A 601 26.87 6.85 -16.95
CA ASN A 601 25.98 7.32 -18.02
C ASN A 601 24.54 6.77 -17.97
N THR A 602 24.05 6.23 -16.85
CA THR A 602 22.62 5.91 -16.69
C THR A 602 21.80 7.21 -16.73
N PRO A 603 20.90 7.41 -17.70
CA PRO A 603 20.08 8.63 -17.79
C PRO A 603 19.12 8.75 -16.60
N PHE A 604 18.89 9.97 -16.13
CA PHE A 604 18.01 10.25 -14.99
C PHE A 604 16.57 9.76 -15.22
N GLU A 605 16.10 9.84 -16.46
CA GLU A 605 14.78 9.41 -16.93
C GLU A 605 14.61 7.88 -16.94
N GLN A 606 15.71 7.13 -16.78
CA GLN A 606 15.65 5.67 -16.53
C GLN A 606 15.53 5.36 -15.03
N LEU A 607 15.87 6.30 -14.15
CA LEU A 607 15.78 6.15 -12.70
C LEU A 607 14.47 6.69 -12.12
N GLN A 608 13.74 7.56 -12.83
CA GLN A 608 12.40 7.99 -12.45
C GLN A 608 11.36 6.87 -12.61
N THR A 609 10.39 6.83 -11.69
CA THR A 609 9.18 6.00 -11.85
C THR A 609 8.27 6.57 -12.93
N LYS A 610 7.80 5.71 -13.83
CA LYS A 610 6.84 6.03 -14.89
C LYS A 610 5.49 5.44 -14.53
N MET A 611 4.49 6.29 -14.31
CA MET A 611 3.13 5.87 -14.06
C MET A 611 2.33 5.97 -15.36
N HIS A 612 1.77 4.87 -15.85
CA HIS A 612 0.93 4.85 -17.05
C HIS A 612 -0.54 4.63 -16.69
N LEU A 613 -1.43 5.45 -17.25
CA LEU A 613 -2.88 5.32 -17.11
C LEU A 613 -3.47 4.95 -18.49
N GLY A 614 -4.19 3.84 -18.56
CA GLY A 614 -4.88 3.40 -19.78
C GLY A 614 -4.03 2.66 -20.81
N LEU A 615 -2.81 2.21 -20.46
CA LEU A 615 -1.93 1.49 -21.39
C LEU A 615 -2.50 0.09 -21.73
N LYS A 616 -2.58 -0.25 -23.03
CA LYS A 616 -2.93 -1.59 -23.51
C LYS A 616 -1.71 -2.51 -23.58
N ARG A 617 -0.65 -2.03 -24.23
CA ARG A 617 0.67 -2.68 -24.25
C ARG A 617 1.77 -1.67 -24.52
N SER A 618 2.96 -1.94 -24.00
CA SER A 618 4.20 -1.35 -24.51
C SER A 618 4.74 -2.19 -25.67
N ILE A 619 5.29 -1.54 -26.71
CA ILE A 619 6.03 -2.17 -27.81
C ILE A 619 7.45 -1.61 -27.75
N ALA A 620 8.48 -2.47 -27.69
CA ALA A 620 9.85 -2.00 -27.93
C ALA A 620 9.96 -1.49 -29.37
N ALA A 621 10.18 -0.20 -29.59
CA ALA A 621 10.46 0.32 -30.93
C ALA A 621 11.91 0.04 -31.32
N ALA A 622 12.17 -0.01 -32.63
CA ALA A 622 13.52 -0.23 -33.17
C ALA A 622 14.53 0.89 -32.80
N THR A 623 14.04 2.02 -32.28
CA THR A 623 14.82 3.19 -31.83
C THR A 623 15.16 3.17 -30.33
N GLY A 624 14.75 2.15 -29.58
CA GLY A 624 15.02 2.01 -28.14
C GLY A 624 14.01 2.68 -27.21
N GLU A 625 13.18 3.61 -27.70
CA GLU A 625 12.00 4.08 -26.96
C GLU A 625 10.84 3.08 -27.08
N SER A 626 9.99 3.02 -26.06
CA SER A 626 8.79 2.18 -26.11
C SER A 626 7.67 2.90 -26.86
N ALA A 627 7.19 2.32 -27.96
CA ALA A 627 5.95 2.74 -28.59
C ALA A 627 4.76 2.23 -27.77
N HIS A 628 4.14 3.13 -27.01
CA HIS A 628 3.00 2.83 -26.16
C HIS A 628 1.70 2.76 -26.98
N VAL A 629 0.90 1.71 -26.77
CA VAL A 629 -0.44 1.57 -27.35
C VAL A 629 -1.45 1.72 -26.22
N GLY A 630 -2.24 2.80 -26.24
CA GLY A 630 -3.35 3.01 -25.30
C GLY A 630 -4.54 2.06 -25.53
N ASP A 631 -5.37 1.88 -24.51
CA ASP A 631 -6.67 1.22 -24.62
C ASP A 631 -7.80 2.27 -24.53
N PRO A 632 -8.48 2.60 -25.64
CA PRO A 632 -9.58 3.55 -25.63
C PRO A 632 -10.71 3.19 -24.66
N ASN A 633 -10.81 1.92 -24.24
CA ASN A 633 -11.85 1.41 -23.34
C ASN A 633 -11.41 1.38 -21.85
N ALA A 634 -10.18 1.79 -21.53
CA ALA A 634 -9.73 1.81 -20.15
C ALA A 634 -10.56 2.76 -19.29
N GLN A 635 -10.90 2.33 -18.07
CA GLN A 635 -11.50 3.15 -17.04
C GLN A 635 -10.69 2.98 -15.75
N VAL A 636 -9.75 3.88 -15.52
CA VAL A 636 -8.96 3.94 -14.29
C VAL A 636 -9.67 4.85 -13.29
N ARG A 637 -9.81 4.39 -12.05
CA ARG A 637 -10.39 5.20 -10.96
C ARG A 637 -9.46 5.17 -9.75
N ILE A 638 -9.04 6.35 -9.30
CA ILE A 638 -8.18 6.56 -8.14
C ILE A 638 -8.99 7.42 -7.16
N ASN A 639 -9.16 6.94 -5.94
CA ASN A 639 -9.89 7.63 -4.87
C ASN A 639 -8.96 7.74 -3.66
N GLY A 640 -8.16 8.79 -3.64
CA GLY A 640 -6.99 9.01 -2.78
C GLY A 640 -6.04 10.00 -3.44
N ASN A 641 -5.19 10.65 -2.64
CA ASN A 641 -4.19 11.59 -3.12
C ASN A 641 -3.11 10.88 -3.96
N ILE A 642 -2.46 11.62 -4.86
CA ILE A 642 -1.21 11.19 -5.50
C ILE A 642 -0.09 12.10 -5.01
N GLU A 643 0.86 11.53 -4.27
CA GLU A 643 2.05 12.20 -3.76
C GLU A 643 3.30 11.58 -4.40
N ALA A 644 3.71 12.10 -5.55
CA ALA A 644 4.73 11.49 -6.40
C ALA A 644 5.62 12.53 -7.12
N PRO A 645 6.28 13.46 -6.40
CA PRO A 645 6.91 14.67 -6.98
C PRO A 645 8.09 14.42 -7.94
N ALA A 646 8.63 13.21 -8.01
CA ALA A 646 9.66 12.78 -8.97
C ALA A 646 9.14 11.77 -10.02
N THR A 647 7.83 11.54 -10.09
CA THR A 647 7.19 10.58 -11.00
C THR A 647 6.63 11.27 -12.24
N ARG A 648 6.89 10.66 -13.40
CA ARG A 648 6.26 11.04 -14.67
C ARG A 648 4.96 10.24 -14.86
N VAL A 649 3.83 10.93 -14.90
CA VAL A 649 2.52 10.35 -15.24
C VAL A 649 2.27 10.49 -16.74
N MET A 650 1.89 9.40 -17.39
CA MET A 650 1.45 9.40 -18.78
C MET A 650 0.06 8.77 -18.88
N GLN A 651 -0.94 9.55 -19.32
CA GLN A 651 -2.27 9.02 -19.63
C GLN A 651 -2.35 8.82 -21.14
N ILE A 652 -2.71 7.60 -21.55
CA ILE A 652 -2.57 7.14 -22.94
C ILE A 652 -3.89 6.51 -23.37
N ASP A 653 -4.75 7.34 -23.96
CA ASP A 653 -6.12 6.98 -24.33
C ASP A 653 -7.03 6.63 -23.12
N GLY A 654 -8.29 6.31 -23.40
CA GLY A 654 -9.27 5.88 -22.40
C GLY A 654 -9.73 7.00 -21.44
N ARG A 655 -10.26 6.60 -20.28
CA ARG A 655 -10.65 7.50 -19.19
C ARG A 655 -9.88 7.17 -17.91
N ALA A 656 -9.36 8.21 -17.26
CA ALA A 656 -8.89 8.16 -15.89
C ALA A 656 -9.63 9.20 -15.04
N GLU A 657 -9.90 8.87 -13.78
CA GLU A 657 -10.55 9.76 -12.81
C GLU A 657 -9.81 9.66 -11.48
N ILE A 658 -9.35 10.79 -10.97
CA ILE A 658 -8.54 10.91 -9.74
C ILE A 658 -9.31 11.82 -8.78
N LYS A 659 -9.69 11.30 -7.61
CA LYS A 659 -10.34 12.07 -6.53
C LYS A 659 -9.34 12.26 -5.39
N GLY A 660 -8.95 13.50 -5.12
CA GLY A 660 -7.90 13.83 -4.14
C GLY A 660 -6.84 14.78 -4.69
N ASN A 661 -5.89 15.19 -3.85
CA ASN A 661 -4.78 16.07 -4.25
C ASN A 661 -3.84 15.37 -5.26
N PHE A 662 -3.18 16.15 -6.10
CA PHE A 662 -2.39 15.63 -7.22
C PHE A 662 -1.02 16.32 -7.32
N ASN A 663 0.04 15.70 -6.79
CA ASN A 663 1.41 16.22 -6.84
C ASN A 663 2.31 15.24 -7.60
N VAL A 664 2.80 15.65 -8.77
CA VAL A 664 3.62 14.82 -9.68
C VAL A 664 4.77 15.61 -10.29
N HIS A 665 5.78 14.94 -10.87
CA HIS A 665 6.81 15.65 -11.61
C HIS A 665 6.25 16.18 -12.93
N THR A 666 5.74 15.28 -13.77
CA THR A 666 5.15 15.64 -15.07
C THR A 666 3.85 14.89 -15.34
N LEU A 667 2.97 15.52 -16.09
CA LEU A 667 1.72 14.93 -16.59
C LEU A 667 1.68 15.07 -18.11
N HIS A 668 1.87 13.96 -18.83
CA HIS A 668 1.75 13.90 -20.29
C HIS A 668 0.48 13.15 -20.68
N GLN A 669 -0.44 13.79 -21.39
CA GLN A 669 -1.65 13.15 -21.90
C GLN A 669 -1.57 13.00 -23.42
N TYR A 670 -1.84 11.78 -23.89
CA TYR A 670 -1.93 11.45 -25.30
C TYR A 670 -3.29 10.81 -25.60
N ARG A 671 -4.24 11.64 -26.05
CA ARG A 671 -5.68 11.31 -26.24
C ARG A 671 -6.38 10.86 -24.96
N GLY A 672 -7.71 10.80 -25.00
CA GLY A 672 -8.53 10.36 -23.88
C GLY A 672 -8.87 11.50 -22.91
N LEU A 673 -9.42 11.11 -21.75
CA LEU A 673 -9.97 12.02 -20.74
C LEU A 673 -9.37 11.70 -19.37
N LEU A 674 -8.59 12.62 -18.80
CA LEU A 674 -8.21 12.59 -17.40
C LEU A 674 -9.05 13.61 -16.63
N ARG A 675 -9.86 13.13 -15.67
CA ARG A 675 -10.53 13.99 -14.70
C ARG A 675 -9.74 14.06 -13.39
N LEU A 676 -9.48 15.27 -12.93
CA LEU A 676 -9.07 15.56 -11.56
C LEU A 676 -10.29 16.11 -10.83
N ASP A 677 -10.68 15.45 -9.74
CA ASP A 677 -11.80 15.80 -8.87
C ASP A 677 -11.17 16.19 -7.53
N LEU A 678 -10.65 17.42 -7.49
CA LEU A 678 -9.93 17.95 -6.33
C LEU A 678 -10.91 18.19 -5.17
N PRO A 679 -10.46 18.03 -3.91
CA PRO A 679 -11.26 18.43 -2.75
C PRO A 679 -11.34 19.96 -2.65
N LEU A 680 -12.27 20.48 -1.84
CA LEU A 680 -12.29 21.90 -1.46
C LEU A 680 -10.94 22.32 -0.87
N GLU A 681 -10.38 23.43 -1.36
CA GLU A 681 -9.02 23.91 -1.06
C GLU A 681 -7.88 22.94 -1.49
N GLY A 682 -8.23 21.93 -2.29
CA GLY A 682 -7.31 20.98 -2.88
C GLY A 682 -6.33 21.63 -3.85
N LYS A 683 -5.20 20.97 -4.04
CA LYS A 683 -4.13 21.45 -4.91
C LYS A 683 -3.67 20.37 -5.87
N ALA A 684 -3.46 20.79 -7.12
CA ALA A 684 -2.69 20.05 -8.08
C ALA A 684 -1.38 20.80 -8.37
N GLN A 685 -0.26 20.08 -8.32
CA GLN A 685 1.09 20.63 -8.50
C GLN A 685 1.90 19.75 -9.44
N LEU A 686 2.54 20.36 -10.45
CA LEU A 686 3.33 19.66 -11.44
C LEU A 686 4.38 20.57 -12.08
N GLN A 687 5.56 20.02 -12.42
CA GLN A 687 6.64 20.78 -13.08
C GLN A 687 6.43 20.87 -14.59
N GLU A 688 5.86 19.85 -15.25
CA GLU A 688 5.49 19.91 -16.66
C GLU A 688 4.07 19.37 -16.90
N LEU A 689 3.23 20.16 -17.57
CA LEU A 689 1.96 19.70 -18.17
C LEU A 689 2.10 19.61 -19.68
N ARG A 690 1.81 18.44 -20.28
CA ARG A 690 1.79 18.27 -21.74
C ARG A 690 0.48 17.64 -22.22
N LEU A 691 -0.25 18.32 -23.09
CA LEU A 691 -1.52 17.83 -23.66
C LEU A 691 -1.43 17.69 -25.18
N ASP A 692 -1.44 16.44 -25.66
CA ASP A 692 -1.23 16.08 -27.07
C ASP A 692 -2.41 15.36 -27.72
N ALA A 693 -2.49 15.48 -29.06
CA ALA A 693 -3.38 14.71 -29.94
C ALA A 693 -4.88 14.70 -29.57
N GLY A 694 -5.39 15.80 -29.00
CA GLY A 694 -6.80 15.88 -28.56
C GLY A 694 -7.07 15.30 -27.18
N ALA A 695 -6.04 15.20 -26.32
CA ALA A 695 -6.20 14.95 -24.90
C ALA A 695 -7.10 15.99 -24.22
N VAL A 696 -7.86 15.53 -23.22
CA VAL A 696 -8.76 16.36 -22.42
C VAL A 696 -8.41 16.23 -20.94
N LEU A 697 -7.90 17.32 -20.36
CA LEU A 697 -7.79 17.50 -18.92
C LEU A 697 -9.10 18.11 -18.42
N ASP A 698 -9.71 17.51 -17.41
CA ASP A 698 -11.00 17.91 -16.88
C ASP A 698 -10.87 18.14 -15.38
N ILE A 699 -10.87 19.41 -14.95
CA ILE A 699 -10.78 19.77 -13.51
C ILE A 699 -12.15 20.17 -12.94
N VAL A 700 -13.23 19.88 -13.67
CA VAL A 700 -14.58 20.31 -13.30
C VAL A 700 -15.07 19.54 -12.07
N ASN A 701 -15.39 20.24 -11.00
CA ASN A 701 -15.93 19.72 -9.74
C ASN A 701 -17.02 20.63 -9.12
N GLY A 702 -17.34 21.76 -9.75
CA GLY A 702 -18.36 22.72 -9.34
C GLY A 702 -17.91 23.77 -8.33
N HIS A 703 -16.61 23.88 -8.06
CA HIS A 703 -15.99 24.95 -7.29
C HIS A 703 -14.74 25.48 -8.01
N GLY A 704 -14.04 26.45 -7.43
CA GLY A 704 -12.84 27.04 -8.05
C GLY A 704 -11.58 26.37 -7.53
N ASP A 705 -10.86 25.68 -8.41
CA ASP A 705 -9.63 24.95 -8.11
C ASP A 705 -8.36 25.79 -8.37
N THR A 706 -7.19 25.27 -7.96
CA THR A 706 -5.89 25.83 -8.32
C THR A 706 -4.90 24.73 -8.74
N LEU A 707 -4.39 24.87 -9.96
CA LEU A 707 -3.29 24.09 -10.53
C LEU A 707 -2.04 24.98 -10.57
N ASP A 708 -1.01 24.60 -9.83
CA ASP A 708 0.33 25.19 -9.93
C ASP A 708 1.17 24.36 -10.91
N ILE A 709 1.54 24.96 -12.03
CA ILE A 709 2.26 24.32 -13.13
C ILE A 709 3.60 25.04 -13.31
N GLY A 710 4.70 24.30 -13.42
CA GLY A 710 5.99 24.85 -13.87
C GLY A 710 5.87 25.34 -15.31
N GLN A 711 5.94 24.42 -16.27
CA GLN A 711 5.87 24.68 -17.70
C GLN A 711 4.68 23.96 -18.37
N GLY A 712 3.98 24.65 -19.28
CA GLY A 712 2.86 24.10 -20.05
C GLY A 712 3.16 23.88 -21.53
N PHE A 713 2.79 22.72 -22.08
CA PHE A 713 2.94 22.36 -23.49
C PHE A 713 1.60 21.91 -24.09
N PHE A 714 1.08 22.64 -25.08
CA PHE A 714 -0.28 22.42 -25.58
C PHE A 714 -0.38 22.25 -27.10
N ASN A 715 -1.16 21.25 -27.50
CA ASN A 715 -1.55 21.02 -28.89
C ASN A 715 -2.92 21.68 -29.18
N ARG A 716 -3.11 22.24 -30.39
CA ARG A 716 -4.35 22.94 -30.81
C ARG A 716 -5.64 22.13 -30.64
N GLU A 717 -5.55 20.81 -30.73
CA GLU A 717 -6.70 19.90 -30.59
C GLU A 717 -7.00 19.55 -29.13
N SER A 718 -6.04 19.74 -28.22
CA SER A 718 -6.24 19.51 -26.78
C SER A 718 -7.13 20.58 -26.14
N SER A 719 -7.75 20.23 -25.01
CA SER A 719 -8.61 21.14 -24.26
C SER A 719 -8.53 20.90 -22.76
N ILE A 720 -8.59 21.96 -21.97
CA ILE A 720 -8.81 21.90 -20.52
C ILE A 720 -10.27 22.29 -20.24
N ARG A 721 -10.98 21.53 -19.43
CA ARG A 721 -12.31 21.90 -18.93
C ARG A 721 -12.21 22.49 -17.54
N VAL A 722 -12.90 23.61 -17.33
CA VAL A 722 -12.74 24.49 -16.17
C VAL A 722 -14.10 24.99 -15.68
N ASP A 723 -14.28 25.15 -14.38
CA ASP A 723 -15.49 25.68 -13.77
C ASP A 723 -15.64 27.20 -14.00
N ALA A 724 -16.88 27.61 -14.26
CA ALA A 724 -17.24 29.00 -14.55
C ALA A 724 -18.51 29.44 -13.79
N ALA A 725 -18.54 30.71 -13.40
CA ALA A 725 -19.69 31.36 -12.80
C ALA A 725 -20.84 31.55 -13.81
N SER A 726 -22.05 31.81 -13.30
CA SER A 726 -23.29 31.89 -14.11
C SER A 726 -23.36 33.06 -15.12
N ASP A 727 -22.37 33.96 -15.07
CA ASP A 727 -22.16 35.13 -15.92
C ASP A 727 -20.93 34.98 -16.85
N GLY A 728 -20.18 33.88 -16.72
CA GLY A 728 -19.00 33.56 -17.53
C GLY A 728 -17.66 33.79 -16.84
N ILE A 729 -17.59 34.33 -15.61
CA ILE A 729 -16.30 34.50 -14.93
C ILE A 729 -15.65 33.13 -14.66
N LEU A 730 -14.37 32.99 -15.01
CA LEU A 730 -13.58 31.78 -14.75
C LEU A 730 -13.34 31.62 -13.24
N LEU A 731 -13.65 30.45 -12.69
CA LEU A 731 -13.45 30.16 -11.26
C LEU A 731 -12.08 29.53 -10.97
N ASP A 732 -11.59 28.68 -11.87
CA ASP A 732 -10.33 27.97 -11.72
C ASP A 732 -9.10 28.86 -11.96
N LYS A 733 -8.01 28.49 -11.31
CA LYS A 733 -6.71 29.15 -11.45
C LYS A 733 -5.67 28.19 -12.01
N LEU A 734 -5.22 28.49 -13.22
CA LEU A 734 -4.11 27.80 -13.89
C LEU A 734 -2.88 28.72 -13.77
N ASN A 735 -2.04 28.48 -12.77
CA ASN A 735 -0.84 29.26 -12.52
C ASN A 735 0.35 28.62 -13.25
N PHE A 736 0.99 29.34 -14.17
CA PHE A 736 2.23 28.90 -14.82
C PHE A 736 3.40 29.69 -14.24
N ILE A 737 4.48 28.99 -13.87
CA ILE A 737 5.64 29.59 -13.16
C ILE A 737 6.76 29.89 -14.16
N ASP A 738 7.05 28.95 -15.05
CA ASP A 738 8.06 29.02 -16.11
C ASP A 738 7.44 29.24 -17.51
N GLY A 739 6.12 29.53 -17.54
CA GLY A 739 5.36 29.93 -18.72
C GLY A 739 4.80 28.77 -19.56
N THR A 740 4.24 29.14 -20.72
CA THR A 740 3.53 28.22 -21.62
C THR A 740 4.06 28.25 -23.06
N HIS A 741 3.96 27.09 -23.71
CA HIS A 741 4.31 26.88 -25.11
C HIS A 741 3.17 26.15 -25.83
N SER A 742 2.72 26.71 -26.97
CA SER A 742 1.78 26.05 -27.87
C SER A 742 2.26 26.17 -29.29
N ASN A 743 2.36 25.04 -29.99
CA ASN A 743 2.75 24.97 -31.42
C ASN A 743 1.83 25.76 -32.36
N SER A 744 0.71 26.29 -31.83
CA SER A 744 -0.27 27.07 -32.56
C SER A 744 -0.51 28.47 -32.00
N GLY A 745 0.08 28.82 -30.85
CA GLY A 745 -0.25 30.05 -30.10
C GLY A 745 -1.63 30.03 -29.42
N TYR A 746 -2.36 28.92 -29.48
CA TYR A 746 -3.69 28.79 -28.87
C TYR A 746 -3.75 27.70 -27.78
N LEU A 747 -4.58 27.96 -26.78
CA LEU A 747 -5.07 26.98 -25.81
C LEU A 747 -6.61 26.94 -25.90
N THR A 748 -7.21 25.75 -25.84
CA THR A 748 -8.68 25.61 -25.79
C THR A 748 -9.11 25.40 -24.33
N LEU A 749 -9.89 26.33 -23.78
CA LEU A 749 -10.62 26.11 -22.53
C LEU A 749 -12.10 25.88 -22.84
N GLU A 750 -12.74 24.93 -22.16
CA GLU A 750 -14.18 24.66 -22.26
C GLU A 750 -14.86 24.86 -20.89
N PRO A 751 -15.75 25.85 -20.72
CA PRO A 751 -16.37 26.16 -19.43
C PRO A 751 -17.38 25.09 -18.99
N ALA A 752 -17.45 24.84 -17.70
CA ALA A 752 -18.53 24.12 -17.04
C ALA A 752 -19.39 25.08 -16.20
N VAL A 753 -20.69 24.83 -16.18
CA VAL A 753 -21.66 25.59 -15.38
C VAL A 753 -22.76 24.67 -14.84
N SER A 754 -23.48 25.12 -13.81
CA SER A 754 -24.58 24.32 -13.26
C SER A 754 -25.62 23.99 -14.35
N PHE A 755 -26.27 22.83 -14.25
CA PHE A 755 -27.24 22.39 -15.25
C PHE A 755 -28.39 23.40 -15.46
N GLU A 756 -28.76 24.14 -14.42
CA GLU A 756 -29.75 25.23 -14.48
C GLU A 756 -29.25 26.41 -15.34
N VAL A 757 -27.98 26.81 -15.16
CA VAL A 757 -27.35 27.84 -15.99
C VAL A 757 -27.26 27.35 -17.43
N LEU A 758 -26.75 26.13 -17.67
CA LEU A 758 -26.63 25.54 -19.01
C LEU A 758 -27.98 25.50 -19.75
N LYS A 759 -29.07 25.21 -19.04
CA LYS A 759 -30.43 25.26 -19.57
C LYS A 759 -30.88 26.69 -19.86
N SER A 760 -30.56 27.67 -19.00
CA SER A 760 -30.91 29.08 -19.21
C SER A 760 -30.19 29.70 -20.42
N LEU A 761 -28.91 29.35 -20.63
CA LEU A 761 -28.10 29.74 -21.78
C LEU A 761 -28.68 29.17 -23.09
N ALA A 762 -29.35 28.02 -23.04
CA ALA A 762 -30.03 27.45 -24.20
C ALA A 762 -31.33 28.20 -24.59
N SER A 763 -31.94 28.93 -23.66
CA SER A 763 -33.20 29.67 -23.88
C SER A 763 -33.02 31.15 -24.22
N ASP A 764 -31.87 31.75 -23.89
CA ASP A 764 -31.60 33.17 -24.10
C ASP A 764 -30.31 33.37 -24.93
N PRO A 765 -30.43 33.64 -26.25
CA PRO A 765 -29.29 33.87 -27.12
C PRO A 765 -28.44 35.08 -26.75
N LYS A 766 -29.01 36.11 -26.09
CA LYS A 766 -28.24 37.28 -25.67
C LYS A 766 -27.38 36.90 -24.47
N ARG A 767 -27.98 36.31 -23.43
CA ARG A 767 -27.25 35.82 -22.26
C ARG A 767 -26.16 34.81 -22.62
N PHE A 768 -26.40 33.96 -23.63
CA PHE A 768 -25.40 33.04 -24.18
C PHE A 768 -24.19 33.76 -24.78
N LEU A 769 -24.41 34.79 -25.58
CA LEU A 769 -23.31 35.59 -26.16
C LEU A 769 -22.57 36.40 -25.09
N ASP A 770 -23.30 37.01 -24.15
CA ASP A 770 -22.73 37.75 -23.03
C ASP A 770 -21.84 36.82 -22.16
N PHE A 771 -22.33 35.62 -21.82
CA PHE A 771 -21.58 34.58 -21.09
C PHE A 771 -20.29 34.17 -21.82
N LEU A 772 -20.36 33.90 -23.12
CA LEU A 772 -19.20 33.46 -23.91
C LEU A 772 -18.15 34.57 -24.05
N SER A 773 -18.60 35.82 -24.21
CA SER A 773 -17.73 37.00 -24.22
C SER A 773 -17.03 37.17 -22.87
N ASN A 774 -17.79 37.10 -21.76
CA ASN A 774 -17.24 37.23 -20.41
C ASN A 774 -16.23 36.12 -20.10
N PHE A 775 -16.52 34.87 -20.46
CA PHE A 775 -15.60 33.75 -20.29
C PHE A 775 -14.31 33.92 -21.09
N THR A 776 -14.42 34.24 -22.37
CA THR A 776 -13.23 34.44 -23.22
C THR A 776 -12.39 35.62 -22.72
N ASN A 777 -13.00 36.69 -22.23
CA ASN A 777 -12.30 37.83 -21.64
C ASN A 777 -11.66 37.49 -20.28
N SER A 778 -12.38 36.79 -19.39
CA SER A 778 -11.90 36.35 -18.08
C SER A 778 -10.72 35.40 -18.21
N ALA A 779 -10.78 34.47 -19.17
CA ALA A 779 -9.70 33.52 -19.43
C ALA A 779 -8.46 34.21 -20.05
N ASN A 780 -8.63 35.03 -21.10
CA ASN A 780 -7.50 35.79 -21.66
C ASN A 780 -6.88 36.81 -20.67
N ALA A 781 -7.63 37.25 -19.65
CA ALA A 781 -7.08 38.08 -18.57
C ALA A 781 -6.16 37.28 -17.61
N GLN A 782 -6.47 36.01 -17.35
CA GLN A 782 -5.62 35.10 -16.55
C GLN A 782 -4.33 34.75 -17.31
N PHE A 783 -4.42 34.50 -18.61
CA PHE A 783 -3.29 34.16 -19.49
C PHE A 783 -2.63 35.39 -20.15
N LYS A 784 -2.80 36.60 -19.59
CA LYS A 784 -2.35 37.85 -20.23
C LYS A 784 -0.83 37.95 -20.37
N ASP A 785 -0.10 37.40 -19.41
CA ASP A 785 1.37 37.46 -19.37
C ASP A 785 2.00 36.19 -19.98
N GLU A 786 1.20 35.33 -20.60
CA GLU A 786 1.58 34.09 -21.28
C GLU A 786 1.62 34.24 -22.82
N GLU A 787 2.44 33.43 -23.51
CA GLU A 787 2.52 33.45 -24.99
C GLU A 787 1.38 32.68 -25.69
N VAL A 788 0.19 32.58 -25.06
CA VAL A 788 -0.97 31.84 -25.60
C VAL A 788 -2.28 32.63 -25.53
N PHE A 789 -3.10 32.48 -26.58
CA PHE A 789 -4.44 33.04 -26.64
C PHE A 789 -5.51 31.98 -26.37
N ILE A 790 -6.50 32.30 -25.54
CA ILE A 790 -7.62 31.41 -25.25
C ILE A 790 -8.65 31.45 -26.39
N ALA A 791 -8.75 30.35 -27.11
CA ALA A 791 -9.70 30.21 -28.20
C ALA A 791 -11.16 30.21 -27.70
N PHE A 792 -12.08 30.66 -28.56
CA PHE A 792 -13.52 30.63 -28.26
C PHE A 792 -13.96 29.18 -27.96
N PRO A 793 -14.70 28.92 -26.86
CA PRO A 793 -14.99 27.56 -26.43
C PRO A 793 -15.90 26.85 -27.43
N LYS A 794 -15.57 25.59 -27.73
CA LYS A 794 -16.33 24.73 -28.66
C LYS A 794 -17.54 24.07 -28.00
N ARG A 795 -17.53 24.00 -26.66
CA ARG A 795 -18.54 23.32 -25.82
C ARG A 795 -18.71 24.05 -24.49
N ILE A 796 -19.86 23.85 -23.87
CA ILE A 796 -20.14 24.20 -22.46
C ILE A 796 -20.59 22.93 -21.74
N TRP A 797 -20.01 22.64 -20.59
CA TRP A 797 -20.23 21.42 -19.80
C TRP A 797 -21.15 21.67 -18.60
N ASP A 798 -21.64 20.58 -18.00
CA ASP A 798 -22.21 20.59 -16.65
C ASP A 798 -21.10 20.49 -15.58
N ASN A 799 -21.32 20.97 -14.36
CA ASN A 799 -20.42 20.73 -13.21
C ASN A 799 -20.19 19.24 -12.91
N GLY A 800 -20.98 18.34 -13.54
CA GLY A 800 -20.76 16.91 -13.53
C GLY A 800 -19.65 16.43 -14.47
N GLY A 801 -19.07 17.29 -15.32
CA GLY A 801 -18.05 16.94 -16.33
C GLY A 801 -18.51 15.84 -17.31
N THR A 802 -19.81 15.57 -17.39
CA THR A 802 -20.36 14.34 -18.01
C THR A 802 -21.19 14.67 -19.24
N TYR A 803 -21.95 15.75 -19.18
CA TYR A 803 -22.82 16.21 -20.24
C TYR A 803 -22.45 17.63 -20.63
N GLY A 804 -22.53 17.93 -21.92
CA GLY A 804 -22.29 19.27 -22.42
C GLY A 804 -23.17 19.60 -23.61
N ARG A 805 -22.96 20.80 -24.12
CA ARG A 805 -23.62 21.33 -25.31
C ARG A 805 -22.57 21.91 -26.23
N GLU A 806 -22.70 21.67 -27.53
CA GLU A 806 -21.82 22.31 -28.51
C GLU A 806 -22.08 23.81 -28.61
N VAL A 807 -21.07 24.56 -29.05
CA VAL A 807 -21.14 25.99 -29.36
C VAL A 807 -20.97 26.15 -30.86
N ASN A 808 -22.07 26.45 -31.56
CA ASN A 808 -22.11 26.54 -33.01
C ASN A 808 -22.10 28.02 -33.45
N CYS A 809 -20.93 28.52 -33.84
CA CYS A 809 -20.74 29.87 -34.35
C CYS A 809 -20.80 29.96 -35.88
N SER A 810 -21.39 31.04 -36.37
CA SER A 810 -21.50 31.37 -37.80
C SER A 810 -21.36 32.88 -38.01
N ALA A 811 -21.27 33.33 -39.26
CA ALA A 811 -21.30 34.75 -39.61
C ALA A 811 -22.60 35.48 -39.16
N ARG A 812 -23.63 34.76 -38.72
CA ARG A 812 -24.89 35.31 -38.17
C ARG A 812 -24.93 35.29 -36.62
N GLY A 813 -23.83 34.98 -35.96
CA GLY A 813 -23.72 34.80 -34.52
C GLY A 813 -23.56 33.34 -34.08
N CYS A 814 -23.42 33.15 -32.77
CA CYS A 814 -23.29 31.84 -32.12
C CYS A 814 -24.60 31.39 -31.49
N ARG A 815 -24.83 30.08 -31.47
CA ARG A 815 -25.94 29.44 -30.76
C ARG A 815 -25.48 28.16 -30.07
N ILE A 816 -26.21 27.76 -29.03
CA ILE A 816 -26.02 26.45 -28.43
C ILE A 816 -26.45 25.35 -29.42
N GLY A 817 -25.69 24.26 -29.45
CA GLY A 817 -25.89 23.11 -30.35
C GLY A 817 -26.46 21.88 -29.64
N ASP A 818 -26.13 20.72 -30.17
CA ASP A 818 -26.60 19.42 -29.70
C ASP A 818 -25.97 19.04 -28.36
N PHE A 819 -26.51 18.00 -27.72
CA PHE A 819 -25.95 17.42 -26.51
C PHE A 819 -24.74 16.56 -26.84
N VAL A 820 -23.62 16.84 -26.18
CA VAL A 820 -22.42 16.01 -26.17
C VAL A 820 -22.28 15.29 -24.83
N ARG A 821 -21.63 14.13 -24.85
CA ARG A 821 -21.15 13.45 -23.64
C ARG A 821 -19.64 13.60 -23.59
N SER A 822 -19.08 13.64 -22.38
CA SER A 822 -17.62 13.74 -22.19
C SER A 822 -16.85 12.55 -22.75
N TYR A 823 -17.53 11.41 -22.89
CA TYR A 823 -17.04 10.19 -23.48
C TYR A 823 -18.22 9.42 -24.12
N GLN A 824 -18.02 8.78 -25.27
CA GLN A 824 -18.99 7.81 -25.80
C GLN A 824 -18.88 6.53 -24.98
N GLU A 825 -19.73 6.41 -23.96
CA GLU A 825 -19.95 5.18 -23.22
C GLU A 825 -20.20 4.02 -24.21
N HIS A 826 -19.17 3.20 -24.42
CA HIS A 826 -19.24 2.07 -25.33
C HIS A 826 -20.22 1.07 -24.73
N GLN A 827 -21.47 1.11 -25.22
CA GLN A 827 -22.42 0.04 -25.02
C GLN A 827 -21.69 -1.24 -25.45
N PRO A 828 -21.50 -2.23 -24.57
CA PRO A 828 -20.69 -3.39 -24.88
C PRO A 828 -21.25 -4.04 -26.14
N GLU A 829 -20.39 -4.26 -27.15
CA GLU A 829 -20.82 -4.80 -28.45
C GLU A 829 -21.75 -5.97 -28.19
N VAL A 830 -23.02 -5.79 -28.55
CA VAL A 830 -24.07 -6.72 -28.14
C VAL A 830 -23.80 -8.02 -28.88
N ALA A 831 -23.18 -8.97 -28.20
CA ALA A 831 -22.54 -10.14 -28.82
C ALA A 831 -23.49 -10.77 -29.86
N THR A 832 -22.97 -11.10 -31.05
CA THR A 832 -23.77 -11.34 -32.26
C THR A 832 -24.89 -12.37 -32.07
N TRP A 833 -24.70 -13.33 -31.15
CA TRP A 833 -25.72 -14.29 -30.73
C TRP A 833 -27.01 -13.65 -30.20
N ARG A 834 -26.97 -12.48 -29.53
CA ARG A 834 -28.15 -11.74 -29.05
C ARG A 834 -28.95 -11.15 -30.21
N TYR A 835 -28.28 -10.64 -31.24
CA TYR A 835 -28.97 -10.21 -32.47
C TYR A 835 -29.59 -11.41 -33.19
N LEU A 836 -28.90 -12.55 -33.25
CA LEU A 836 -29.45 -13.80 -33.79
C LEU A 836 -30.64 -14.33 -32.97
N LEU A 837 -30.62 -14.22 -31.64
CA LEU A 837 -31.73 -14.62 -30.76
C LEU A 837 -32.92 -13.67 -30.88
N SER A 838 -32.68 -12.37 -31.03
CA SER A 838 -33.73 -11.37 -31.30
C SER A 838 -34.38 -11.59 -32.67
N ALA A 839 -33.57 -11.78 -33.73
CA ALA A 839 -34.05 -12.10 -35.07
C ALA A 839 -34.79 -13.45 -35.11
N GLY A 840 -34.27 -14.48 -34.42
CA GLY A 840 -34.93 -15.78 -34.28
C GLY A 840 -36.26 -15.69 -33.53
N GLY A 841 -36.33 -14.87 -32.47
CA GLY A 841 -37.57 -14.57 -31.75
C GLY A 841 -38.60 -13.85 -32.63
N LEU A 842 -38.17 -12.90 -33.48
CA LEU A 842 -39.02 -12.21 -34.45
C LEU A 842 -39.58 -13.18 -35.50
N VAL A 843 -38.73 -14.06 -36.06
CA VAL A 843 -39.14 -15.09 -37.03
C VAL A 843 -40.10 -16.10 -36.39
N LEU A 844 -39.84 -16.52 -35.14
CA LEU A 844 -40.74 -17.40 -34.39
C LEU A 844 -42.10 -16.74 -34.15
N LEU A 845 -42.13 -15.46 -33.75
CA LEU A 845 -43.36 -14.69 -33.59
C LEU A 845 -44.16 -14.60 -34.89
N LEU A 846 -43.50 -14.27 -36.02
CA LEU A 846 -44.12 -14.21 -37.34
C LEU A 846 -44.65 -15.58 -37.79
N ALA A 847 -43.90 -16.66 -37.55
CA ALA A 847 -44.34 -18.02 -37.83
C ALA A 847 -45.55 -18.44 -36.97
N LEU A 848 -45.57 -18.08 -35.68
CA LEU A 848 -46.68 -18.36 -34.78
C LEU A 848 -47.93 -17.55 -35.14
N THR A 849 -47.79 -16.28 -35.51
CA THR A 849 -48.92 -15.49 -36.03
C THR A 849 -49.43 -16.04 -37.35
N TYR A 850 -48.53 -16.38 -38.28
CA TYR A 850 -48.91 -17.03 -39.53
C TYR A 850 -49.67 -18.34 -39.29
N LEU A 851 -49.18 -19.22 -38.42
CA LEU A 851 -49.85 -20.47 -38.05
C LEU A 851 -51.22 -20.22 -37.39
N TYR A 852 -51.33 -19.23 -36.51
CA TYR A 852 -52.60 -18.83 -35.88
C TYR A 852 -53.65 -18.35 -36.90
N PHE A 853 -53.23 -17.61 -37.93
CA PHE A 853 -54.16 -17.15 -38.97
C PHE A 853 -54.45 -18.20 -40.05
N SER A 854 -53.48 -19.07 -40.37
CA SER A 854 -53.54 -20.03 -41.49
C SER A 854 -54.15 -21.39 -41.13
N LEU A 855 -54.21 -21.75 -39.84
CA LEU A 855 -54.75 -23.04 -39.40
C LEU A 855 -56.14 -22.88 -38.74
N PRO A 856 -57.26 -23.27 -39.41
CA PRO A 856 -58.62 -23.03 -38.90
C PRO A 856 -58.92 -23.68 -37.54
N TRP A 857 -58.31 -24.83 -37.25
CA TRP A 857 -58.50 -25.58 -36.00
C TRP A 857 -57.94 -24.88 -34.75
N LEU A 858 -56.92 -24.01 -34.90
CA LEU A 858 -56.38 -23.19 -33.80
C LEU A 858 -57.34 -22.06 -33.41
N LYS A 859 -58.06 -21.48 -34.37
CA LYS A 859 -59.09 -20.45 -34.12
C LYS A 859 -60.25 -21.00 -33.27
N LEU A 860 -60.70 -22.24 -33.50
CA LEU A 860 -61.78 -22.83 -32.69
C LEU A 860 -61.40 -23.03 -31.22
N LYS A 861 -60.20 -23.56 -30.92
CA LYS A 861 -59.80 -23.81 -29.52
C LYS A 861 -59.54 -22.52 -28.73
N CYS A 862 -58.96 -21.49 -29.35
CA CYS A 862 -58.71 -20.22 -28.66
C CYS A 862 -60.02 -19.49 -28.31
N HIS A 863 -61.04 -19.58 -29.17
CA HIS A 863 -62.36 -19.00 -28.89
C HIS A 863 -63.16 -19.77 -27.83
N GLN A 864 -62.89 -21.06 -27.61
CA GLN A 864 -63.45 -21.81 -26.47
C GLN A 864 -62.74 -21.46 -25.15
N LEU A 865 -61.41 -21.27 -25.15
CA LEU A 865 -60.66 -20.84 -23.96
C LEU A 865 -61.04 -19.43 -23.48
N LEU A 866 -61.27 -18.48 -24.40
CA LEU A 866 -61.77 -17.14 -24.05
C LEU A 866 -63.23 -17.12 -23.57
N ARG A 867 -63.99 -18.22 -23.71
CA ARG A 867 -65.31 -18.43 -23.09
C ARG A 867 -65.26 -19.15 -21.75
N LEU A 868 -64.07 -19.58 -21.30
CA LEU A 868 -63.84 -20.12 -19.95
C LEU A 868 -63.22 -19.08 -19.00
N PHE A 869 -62.82 -17.91 -19.53
CA PHE A 869 -62.30 -16.75 -18.79
C PHE A 869 -63.29 -15.56 -18.74
N LYS A 870 -64.51 -15.77 -19.22
CA LYS A 870 -65.69 -14.91 -19.02
C LYS A 870 -66.76 -15.72 -18.30
#